data_AF-A0A2A2QAP0-F1
#
_entry.id   AF-A0A2A2QAP0-F1
#
_cell.length_a   1.000
_cell.length_b   1.000
_cell.length_c   1.000
_cell.angle_alpha   90.00
_cell.angle_beta   90.00
_cell.angle_gamma   90.00
#
_symmetry.space_group_name_H-M   'P 1'
#
loop_
_entity.id
_entity.type
_entity.pdbx_description
1 polymer ?
#
loop_
_entity_poly.entity_id
_entity_poly.type
_entity_poly.pdbx_seq_one_letter_code
_entity_poly.pdbx_strand_id
1 'polypeptide(L)'
;MLHSNRRSPREPAPQLRTIHPRKPMKPKHHTRGPRNSSFGAPLGTAIVLCFSASLSYGVDNNWTDTTSSDWNDGTNWSEARVPDTAFGDNAVVSTVTSNIATITANISSTPNDIIVKGGGRIDHRAGIAGTFGGAWMFVGQDSTPSFYNLADTSTTGLGISGFAQGTGTLNPTGNLQVASWGSNRNGTININTTGSVNIGGGLFIGNDNNCIGTMNLESGTVIVSHGPGFATDNIQVGHNNGSGTLNISGGSLAGSRNFRVGNEGGTGTINITGGSLTIAGTDDMFIGRDRGTGVITQSGGVVDLNHNTFIGNGNNANSNTSGTYNLSAGMLNVKREFVIGREGANATHTGTLNMTDGTITKTGDEKMIVGHNNGKGIVVQSGGTINVNNELFVGNENSGAEGTYTLSGTGSLNVANEVVVGRESGTGVLNVNGGTITTTGNGNMYIGRRNGTGTLNQTAGTITVIKEFGVGTRDDNKIGTGTYNLGGTGSITATNNIFIGKEQGASGTMTMTGGTMTGSDKLILGHNQATGSFRQSGGTVTVTNEVYIGNENNASSVGTYTLSASAAMSVGKEVIVGRDNGTGTFNLDGGTVTTKKISGGNGSATVNFNGGVLKAKVDEGNFIENLDVANVESGGLKIDSAGFNVGTSQVLTGTGGLEKSGAGQLTLSGANAYAGTTTVAAGVLRIEKAGLNAIADATANTLVAEFTAQPVPGVYPILPGPLAGAQTFSATGLGANQSATFSNATSTVTVTGEPDSDPFMTWIDNFTPNALLPDAASKLPGADPDSDGITNLMEFVLGGIPVVSSQSILPTLATVGSDLVLNYTRSDESASATTQLGQWSTDLTNWNGVTPVLVNENGASPDEMTITVPKSNEVNGKIFLRLKVEMP
;
A
#
# COMPACT_ATOMS: atom_id res chain seq x y z
N MET A 1 8.92 -36.97 -9.13
CA MET A 1 9.30 -37.22 -10.55
C MET A 1 10.32 -36.18 -10.97
N LEU A 2 11.28 -36.59 -11.80
CA LEU A 2 12.60 -35.99 -12.04
C LEU A 2 12.61 -34.62 -12.77
N HIS A 3 13.52 -33.75 -12.31
CA HIS A 3 14.47 -32.88 -13.04
C HIS A 3 14.07 -32.18 -14.36
N SER A 4 14.27 -30.85 -14.42
CA SER A 4 15.50 -30.31 -15.06
C SER A 4 15.80 -28.85 -14.69
N ASN A 5 17.04 -28.63 -14.27
CA ASN A 5 17.74 -27.36 -14.13
C ASN A 5 18.17 -26.84 -15.51
N ARG A 6 18.06 -25.53 -15.75
CA ARG A 6 19.10 -24.74 -16.47
C ARG A 6 19.19 -23.32 -15.91
N ARG A 7 20.16 -23.11 -15.01
CA ARG A 7 20.89 -21.85 -14.89
C ARG A 7 21.98 -21.83 -15.98
N SER A 8 22.24 -20.66 -16.55
CA SER A 8 23.46 -20.34 -17.30
C SER A 8 23.97 -18.96 -16.83
N PRO A 9 25.29 -18.71 -16.82
CA PRO A 9 25.97 -17.93 -15.78
C PRO A 9 26.30 -16.47 -16.15
N ARG A 10 26.69 -15.72 -15.10
CA ARG A 10 27.41 -14.43 -15.17
C ARG A 10 28.85 -14.62 -15.64
N GLU A 11 29.36 -13.64 -16.40
CA GLU A 11 30.65 -12.88 -16.27
C GLU A 11 31.06 -12.26 -17.63
N PRO A 12 32.05 -11.33 -17.74
CA PRO A 12 32.37 -10.12 -16.97
C PRO A 12 32.59 -8.86 -17.88
N ALA A 13 32.84 -7.68 -17.28
CA ALA A 13 33.07 -6.36 -17.94
C ALA A 13 34.49 -6.20 -18.56
N PRO A 14 34.97 -5.01 -19.03
CA PRO A 14 34.36 -3.89 -19.78
C PRO A 14 35.10 -3.64 -21.13
N GLN A 15 34.54 -2.83 -22.05
CA GLN A 15 35.30 -2.28 -23.18
C GLN A 15 35.06 -0.77 -23.33
N LEU A 16 36.18 -0.07 -23.44
CA LEU A 16 36.37 1.38 -23.52
C LEU A 16 35.46 2.03 -24.58
N ARG A 17 34.70 3.08 -24.18
CA ARG A 17 34.24 4.09 -25.12
C ARG A 17 35.26 5.21 -25.22
N THR A 18 35.76 5.39 -26.43
CA THR A 18 36.65 6.47 -26.85
C THR A 18 36.00 7.84 -26.63
N ILE A 19 36.69 8.67 -25.85
CA ILE A 19 36.38 10.08 -25.61
C ILE A 19 36.61 10.85 -26.91
N HIS A 20 35.59 11.57 -27.40
CA HIS A 20 35.77 12.69 -28.33
C HIS A 20 35.57 14.01 -27.56
N PRO A 21 36.49 14.98 -27.63
CA PRO A 21 36.45 16.18 -26.81
C PRO A 21 35.43 17.21 -27.32
N ARG A 22 34.71 17.80 -26.35
CA ARG A 22 33.82 18.96 -26.51
C ARG A 22 34.60 20.17 -27.05
N LYS A 23 34.08 20.80 -28.11
CA LYS A 23 34.45 22.19 -28.48
C LYS A 23 33.58 23.19 -27.71
N PRO A 24 34.14 24.30 -27.20
CA PRO A 24 33.40 25.29 -26.40
C PRO A 24 32.59 26.25 -27.29
N MET A 25 31.31 26.44 -26.98
CA MET A 25 30.49 27.53 -27.54
C MET A 25 30.74 28.82 -26.75
N LYS A 26 31.16 29.88 -27.45
CA LYS A 26 31.09 31.28 -26.96
C LYS A 26 29.81 31.94 -27.49
N PRO A 27 29.20 32.86 -26.72
CA PRO A 27 27.91 33.47 -27.05
C PRO A 27 28.08 34.65 -28.02
N LYS A 28 27.16 34.81 -28.97
CA LYS A 28 27.01 36.06 -29.73
C LYS A 28 25.54 36.46 -29.79
N HIS A 29 25.20 37.43 -28.94
CA HIS A 29 24.18 38.44 -29.23
C HIS A 29 24.43 39.05 -30.60
N HIS A 30 23.41 39.24 -31.44
CA HIS A 30 23.31 40.42 -32.31
C HIS A 30 21.85 40.68 -32.74
N THR A 31 21.36 41.81 -32.22
CA THR A 31 20.35 42.76 -32.70
C THR A 31 19.96 42.67 -34.19
N ARG A 32 18.63 42.62 -34.44
CA ARG A 32 18.00 42.88 -35.74
C ARG A 32 18.06 44.39 -36.09
N GLY A 33 18.48 44.70 -37.31
CA GLY A 33 18.26 45.98 -38.00
C GLY A 33 17.87 45.70 -39.47
N PRO A 34 17.07 46.57 -40.11
CA PRO A 34 16.36 46.26 -41.35
C PRO A 34 17.24 46.42 -42.58
N ARG A 35 17.09 45.52 -43.58
CA ARG A 35 17.71 45.67 -44.90
C ARG A 35 16.70 46.25 -45.88
N ASN A 36 16.95 47.49 -46.29
CA ASN A 36 16.44 48.05 -47.54
C ASN A 36 17.33 47.61 -48.71
N SER A 37 16.66 47.50 -49.85
CA SER A 37 17.10 47.12 -51.19
C SER A 37 18.21 47.97 -51.80
N SER A 38 19.12 47.34 -52.55
CA SER A 38 19.64 47.87 -53.82
C SER A 38 20.37 46.77 -54.61
N PHE A 39 19.77 46.38 -55.74
CA PHE A 39 20.40 45.57 -56.78
C PHE A 39 21.38 46.43 -57.60
N GLY A 40 22.53 45.86 -57.94
CA GLY A 40 23.42 46.36 -58.99
C GLY A 40 24.02 45.17 -59.73
N ALA A 41 23.58 44.94 -60.97
CA ALA A 41 24.19 44.01 -61.91
C ALA A 41 24.39 44.74 -63.25
N PRO A 42 25.48 44.47 -64.00
CA PRO A 42 25.69 45.08 -65.31
C PRO A 42 25.01 44.29 -66.44
N LEU A 43 24.72 45.05 -67.49
CA LEU A 43 23.94 44.71 -68.67
C LEU A 43 24.54 43.60 -69.55
N GLY A 44 23.69 42.66 -69.94
CA GLY A 44 23.88 41.75 -71.07
C GLY A 44 22.57 41.63 -71.84
N THR A 45 22.52 42.21 -73.03
CA THR A 45 21.33 42.34 -73.87
C THR A 45 20.98 40.99 -74.52
N ALA A 46 19.88 40.38 -74.08
CA ALA A 46 19.17 39.34 -74.82
C ALA A 46 17.77 39.87 -75.13
N ILE A 47 17.45 39.99 -76.43
CA ILE A 47 16.09 40.26 -76.89
C ILE A 47 15.26 39.01 -76.60
N VAL A 48 14.57 39.02 -75.47
CA VAL A 48 13.46 38.11 -75.18
C VAL A 48 12.20 38.89 -75.55
N LEU A 49 11.42 38.35 -76.49
CA LEU A 49 10.04 38.75 -76.70
C LEU A 49 9.26 38.43 -75.42
N CYS A 50 9.23 39.37 -74.47
CA CYS A 50 8.33 39.32 -73.34
C CYS A 50 6.92 39.57 -73.87
N PHE A 51 6.14 38.49 -74.05
CA PHE A 51 4.73 38.60 -73.77
C PHE A 51 4.63 39.02 -72.30
N SER A 52 4.31 40.29 -72.04
CA SER A 52 3.75 40.69 -70.76
C SER A 52 2.36 40.06 -70.69
N ALA A 53 2.28 38.80 -70.29
CA ALA A 53 1.13 38.36 -69.54
C ALA A 53 1.19 39.16 -68.24
N SER A 54 0.49 40.29 -68.22
CA SER A 54 0.02 40.87 -66.98
C SER A 54 -0.74 39.75 -66.27
N LEU A 55 -0.10 39.10 -65.29
CA LEU A 55 -0.84 38.41 -64.25
C LEU A 55 -1.62 39.51 -63.53
N SER A 56 -2.84 39.78 -63.99
CA SER A 56 -3.75 40.64 -63.23
C SER A 56 -3.99 39.92 -61.91
N TYR A 57 -3.73 40.62 -60.82
CA TYR A 57 -4.34 40.27 -59.54
C TYR A 57 -5.86 40.14 -59.78
N GLY A 58 -6.46 39.10 -59.22
CA GLY A 58 -7.86 38.78 -59.45
C GLY A 58 -8.79 39.98 -59.27
N VAL A 59 -9.74 40.15 -60.19
CA VAL A 59 -10.77 41.19 -60.07
C VAL A 59 -11.83 40.68 -59.09
N ASP A 60 -12.22 41.51 -58.12
CA ASP A 60 -13.34 41.18 -57.24
C ASP A 60 -14.65 41.29 -58.05
N ASN A 61 -15.24 40.14 -58.36
CA ASN A 61 -16.56 40.08 -58.99
C ASN A 61 -17.61 40.00 -57.87
N ASN A 62 -18.29 41.13 -57.63
CA ASN A 62 -19.15 41.31 -56.47
C ASN A 62 -20.58 40.85 -56.77
N TRP A 63 -21.23 40.20 -55.81
CA TRP A 63 -22.68 39.97 -55.84
C TRP A 63 -23.41 41.30 -55.76
N THR A 64 -24.28 41.56 -56.73
CA THR A 64 -24.97 42.84 -56.91
C THR A 64 -26.47 42.79 -56.60
N ASP A 65 -27.02 41.62 -56.28
CA ASP A 65 -28.41 41.47 -55.81
C ASP A 65 -29.49 41.86 -56.84
N THR A 66 -29.16 41.97 -58.14
CA THR A 66 -30.01 42.71 -59.09
C THR A 66 -31.14 41.94 -59.78
N THR A 67 -31.06 40.61 -59.98
CA THR A 67 -31.99 39.91 -60.89
C THR A 67 -32.59 38.61 -60.34
N SER A 68 -31.81 37.76 -59.69
CA SER A 68 -32.28 36.48 -59.14
C SER A 68 -31.41 35.99 -57.97
N SER A 69 -31.85 34.96 -57.24
CA SER A 69 -31.04 34.40 -56.14
C SER A 69 -30.04 33.38 -56.64
N ASP A 70 -30.08 33.00 -57.92
CA ASP A 70 -29.27 31.91 -58.46
C ASP A 70 -27.81 32.36 -58.65
N TRP A 71 -26.89 31.66 -57.99
CA TRP A 71 -25.44 31.86 -58.12
C TRP A 71 -24.98 31.83 -59.58
N ASN A 72 -25.59 30.96 -60.39
CA ASN A 72 -25.22 30.73 -61.79
C ASN A 72 -25.82 31.75 -62.77
N ASP A 73 -26.63 32.69 -62.29
CA ASP A 73 -27.09 33.81 -63.11
C ASP A 73 -26.02 34.92 -63.10
N GLY A 74 -25.27 35.00 -64.21
CA GLY A 74 -24.20 35.97 -64.40
C GLY A 74 -24.64 37.43 -64.23
N THR A 75 -25.93 37.73 -64.38
CA THR A 75 -26.45 39.09 -64.21
C THR A 75 -26.50 39.55 -62.75
N ASN A 76 -26.34 38.62 -61.79
CA ASN A 76 -26.20 38.95 -60.36
C ASN A 76 -24.80 39.41 -59.95
N TRP A 77 -23.85 39.45 -60.87
CA TRP A 77 -22.44 39.71 -60.60
C TRP A 77 -22.00 41.03 -61.26
N SER A 78 -21.11 41.80 -60.61
CA SER A 78 -20.70 43.15 -61.06
C SER A 78 -20.05 43.16 -62.44
N GLU A 79 -19.49 42.03 -62.83
CA GLU A 79 -18.86 41.79 -64.12
C GLU A 79 -19.83 41.19 -65.18
N ALA A 80 -21.12 41.10 -64.87
CA ALA A 80 -22.19 40.53 -65.69
C ALA A 80 -21.90 39.08 -66.18
N ARG A 81 -21.11 38.33 -65.40
CA ARG A 81 -20.78 36.91 -65.60
C ARG A 81 -20.59 36.22 -64.26
N VAL A 82 -20.80 34.90 -64.22
CA VAL A 82 -20.46 34.09 -63.05
C VAL A 82 -18.93 34.14 -62.82
N PRO A 83 -18.45 34.31 -61.57
CA PRO A 83 -17.02 34.35 -61.27
C PRO A 83 -16.26 33.14 -61.81
N ASP A 84 -15.19 33.39 -62.56
CA ASP A 84 -14.40 32.35 -63.21
C ASP A 84 -12.89 32.67 -63.14
N THR A 85 -12.12 31.67 -62.74
CA THR A 85 -10.65 31.67 -62.78
C THR A 85 -10.02 31.98 -64.12
N ALA A 86 -10.71 31.72 -65.23
CA ALA A 86 -10.25 32.13 -66.55
C ALA A 86 -10.00 33.65 -66.63
N PHE A 87 -10.69 34.45 -65.81
CA PHE A 87 -10.53 35.90 -65.67
C PHE A 87 -9.83 36.31 -64.36
N GLY A 88 -9.44 35.33 -63.55
CA GLY A 88 -8.87 35.54 -62.23
C GLY A 88 -9.89 36.01 -61.18
N ASP A 89 -11.20 35.84 -61.41
CA ASP A 89 -12.23 36.46 -60.57
C ASP A 89 -12.26 35.89 -59.15
N ASN A 90 -12.35 36.76 -58.14
CA ASN A 90 -12.81 36.40 -56.81
C ASN A 90 -14.34 36.54 -56.75
N ALA A 91 -15.03 35.56 -56.18
CA ALA A 91 -16.46 35.66 -55.90
C ALA A 91 -16.68 36.36 -54.55
N VAL A 92 -17.16 37.61 -54.57
CA VAL A 92 -17.33 38.42 -53.36
C VAL A 92 -18.81 38.68 -53.06
N VAL A 93 -19.31 38.08 -51.98
CA VAL A 93 -20.67 38.34 -51.47
C VAL A 93 -20.58 39.28 -50.27
N SER A 94 -20.93 40.54 -50.49
CA SER A 94 -20.74 41.61 -49.49
C SER A 94 -22.01 42.38 -49.09
N THR A 95 -23.14 42.08 -49.71
CA THR A 95 -24.39 42.83 -49.54
C THR A 95 -25.39 42.09 -48.65
N VAL A 96 -26.14 42.85 -47.84
CA VAL A 96 -27.23 42.36 -46.97
C VAL A 96 -28.55 42.70 -47.65
N THR A 97 -29.17 41.72 -48.31
CA THR A 97 -30.29 41.99 -49.23
C THR A 97 -31.39 40.92 -49.15
N SER A 98 -32.50 41.12 -49.87
CA SER A 98 -33.56 40.11 -50.00
C SER A 98 -33.20 38.97 -50.96
N ASN A 99 -32.30 39.21 -51.94
CA ASN A 99 -31.90 38.21 -52.94
C ASN A 99 -30.58 37.54 -52.50
N ILE A 100 -30.70 36.59 -51.58
CA ILE A 100 -29.56 35.85 -51.02
C ILE A 100 -28.92 34.99 -52.11
N ALA A 101 -27.60 35.09 -52.27
CA ALA A 101 -26.84 34.24 -53.19
C ALA A 101 -27.06 32.75 -52.85
N THR A 102 -27.71 32.02 -53.75
CA THR A 102 -28.19 30.66 -53.53
C THR A 102 -27.59 29.70 -54.55
N ILE A 103 -27.07 28.57 -54.08
CA ILE A 103 -26.50 27.50 -54.90
C ILE A 103 -27.44 26.28 -54.79
N THR A 104 -28.11 25.95 -55.88
CA THR A 104 -29.02 24.78 -55.99
C THR A 104 -28.55 23.74 -57.01
N ALA A 105 -27.46 24.00 -57.73
CA ALA A 105 -26.82 23.12 -58.70
C ALA A 105 -25.31 23.37 -58.68
N ASN A 106 -24.51 22.56 -59.39
CA ASN A 106 -23.07 22.81 -59.51
C ASN A 106 -22.82 24.23 -60.02
N ILE A 107 -21.85 24.93 -59.41
CA ILE A 107 -21.43 26.24 -59.92
C ILE A 107 -20.88 26.07 -61.35
N SER A 108 -21.30 26.94 -62.26
CA SER A 108 -20.98 26.81 -63.70
C SER A 108 -19.51 27.07 -64.02
N SER A 109 -18.82 27.79 -63.14
CA SER A 109 -17.39 28.11 -63.19
C SER A 109 -16.83 28.20 -61.78
N THR A 110 -15.54 27.88 -61.62
CA THR A 110 -14.85 27.99 -60.33
C THR A 110 -14.21 29.37 -60.18
N PRO A 111 -14.48 30.12 -59.10
CA PRO A 111 -13.72 31.33 -58.79
C PRO A 111 -12.32 31.00 -58.25
N ASN A 112 -11.46 32.03 -58.18
CA ASN A 112 -10.22 31.98 -57.40
C ASN A 112 -10.61 31.88 -55.92
N ASP A 113 -10.89 33.00 -55.25
CA ASP A 113 -11.37 32.98 -53.88
C ASP A 113 -12.90 33.09 -53.80
N ILE A 114 -13.49 32.49 -52.76
CA ILE A 114 -14.88 32.78 -52.35
C ILE A 114 -14.82 33.61 -51.06
N ILE A 115 -15.39 34.81 -51.08
CA ILE A 115 -15.32 35.76 -49.97
C ILE A 115 -16.72 36.19 -49.57
N VAL A 116 -17.11 35.90 -48.32
CA VAL A 116 -18.35 36.40 -47.70
C VAL A 116 -17.98 37.46 -46.65
N LYS A 117 -18.48 38.69 -46.79
CA LYS A 117 -18.15 39.83 -45.92
C LYS A 117 -19.33 40.80 -45.81
N GLY A 118 -19.22 41.88 -45.05
CA GLY A 118 -20.15 43.01 -45.05
C GLY A 118 -21.59 42.69 -44.64
N GLY A 119 -21.82 41.61 -43.88
CA GLY A 119 -23.17 41.10 -43.60
C GLY A 119 -23.70 40.11 -44.65
N GLY A 120 -22.92 39.83 -45.69
CA GLY A 120 -23.27 38.91 -46.77
C GLY A 120 -23.59 37.49 -46.30
N ARG A 121 -24.41 36.81 -47.11
CA ARG A 121 -24.88 35.44 -46.86
C ARG A 121 -24.89 34.62 -48.15
N ILE A 122 -24.38 33.39 -48.08
CA ILE A 122 -24.52 32.37 -49.14
C ILE A 122 -25.36 31.21 -48.62
N ASP A 123 -26.36 30.78 -49.40
CA ASP A 123 -27.22 29.63 -49.14
C ASP A 123 -26.94 28.50 -50.14
N HIS A 124 -26.11 27.54 -49.74
CA HIS A 124 -25.74 26.38 -50.54
C HIS A 124 -26.64 25.18 -50.18
N ARG A 125 -27.70 25.00 -50.97
CA ARG A 125 -28.75 23.97 -50.73
C ARG A 125 -28.45 22.64 -51.42
N ALA A 126 -27.88 22.69 -52.63
CA ALA A 126 -27.57 21.52 -53.44
C ALA A 126 -26.44 21.81 -54.46
N GLY A 127 -25.88 20.77 -55.05
CA GLY A 127 -24.80 20.88 -56.04
C GLY A 127 -23.41 20.93 -55.42
N ILE A 128 -22.41 21.26 -56.25
CA ILE A 128 -21.00 21.36 -55.87
C ILE A 128 -20.54 22.80 -56.05
N ALA A 129 -19.95 23.37 -54.99
CA ALA A 129 -19.27 24.66 -55.01
C ALA A 129 -17.84 24.52 -54.49
N GLY A 130 -16.92 25.35 -54.93
CA GLY A 130 -15.52 25.26 -54.50
C GLY A 130 -14.65 26.35 -55.10
N THR A 131 -13.38 26.35 -54.71
CA THR A 131 -12.36 27.28 -55.20
C THR A 131 -11.39 26.57 -56.14
N PHE A 132 -10.76 27.31 -57.04
CA PHE A 132 -9.71 26.77 -57.92
C PHE A 132 -8.41 26.45 -57.18
N GLY A 133 -7.62 25.52 -57.74
CA GLY A 133 -6.48 24.86 -57.10
C GLY A 133 -5.61 25.74 -56.19
N GLY A 134 -5.81 25.60 -54.88
CA GLY A 134 -5.04 26.27 -53.82
C GLY A 134 -5.60 27.61 -53.35
N ALA A 135 -6.68 28.09 -53.96
CA ALA A 135 -7.33 29.33 -53.60
C ALA A 135 -8.24 29.18 -52.37
N TRP A 136 -8.43 30.27 -51.62
CA TRP A 136 -8.95 30.26 -50.26
C TRP A 136 -10.43 30.63 -50.23
N MET A 137 -11.11 30.15 -49.21
CA MET A 137 -12.47 30.55 -48.90
C MET A 137 -12.49 31.32 -47.59
N PHE A 138 -13.17 32.45 -47.58
CA PHE A 138 -13.28 33.33 -46.43
C PHE A 138 -14.75 33.59 -46.08
N VAL A 139 -15.09 33.47 -44.80
CA VAL A 139 -16.41 33.81 -44.28
C VAL A 139 -16.23 34.78 -43.11
N GLY A 140 -16.72 35.99 -43.25
CA GLY A 140 -16.55 37.07 -42.27
C GLY A 140 -15.18 37.74 -42.39
N GLN A 141 -14.95 38.54 -43.43
CA GLN A 141 -13.70 39.30 -43.60
C GLN A 141 -13.68 40.69 -42.94
N ASP A 142 -14.76 41.05 -42.24
CA ASP A 142 -14.90 42.28 -41.45
C ASP A 142 -15.74 42.04 -40.19
N SER A 143 -16.01 43.10 -39.42
CA SER A 143 -16.70 43.03 -38.13
C SER A 143 -18.18 42.70 -38.22
N THR A 144 -18.77 42.81 -39.42
CA THR A 144 -20.19 42.53 -39.64
C THR A 144 -20.38 41.02 -39.80
N PRO A 145 -21.26 40.37 -39.02
CA PRO A 145 -21.47 38.93 -39.11
C PRO A 145 -21.86 38.48 -40.52
N SER A 146 -21.07 37.58 -41.11
CA SER A 146 -21.34 36.99 -42.43
C SER A 146 -21.56 35.48 -42.34
N PHE A 147 -22.36 34.94 -43.25
CA PHE A 147 -22.89 33.58 -43.14
C PHE A 147 -22.66 32.74 -44.40
N TYR A 148 -22.24 31.50 -44.22
CA TYR A 148 -22.31 30.47 -45.26
C TYR A 148 -23.14 29.30 -44.75
N ASN A 149 -24.27 29.03 -45.38
CA ASN A 149 -25.18 27.95 -45.00
C ASN A 149 -25.07 26.82 -46.02
N LEU A 150 -24.39 25.72 -45.67
CA LEU A 150 -24.42 24.46 -46.39
C LEU A 150 -25.57 23.61 -45.86
N ALA A 151 -26.79 24.01 -46.22
CA ALA A 151 -28.04 23.43 -45.73
C ALA A 151 -29.19 23.82 -46.67
N ASP A 152 -30.32 23.10 -46.58
CA ASP A 152 -31.55 23.56 -47.21
C ASP A 152 -32.16 24.70 -46.38
N THR A 153 -31.82 25.92 -46.75
CA THR A 153 -32.31 27.13 -46.08
C THR A 153 -33.74 27.52 -46.45
N SER A 154 -34.39 26.79 -47.37
CA SER A 154 -35.80 27.05 -47.72
C SER A 154 -36.77 26.52 -46.67
N THR A 155 -36.32 25.59 -45.83
CA THR A 155 -37.12 24.96 -44.80
C THR A 155 -36.40 24.97 -43.45
N THR A 156 -37.18 24.99 -42.36
CA THR A 156 -36.65 25.04 -40.99
C THR A 156 -36.16 23.65 -40.56
N GLY A 157 -34.95 23.60 -39.98
CA GLY A 157 -34.42 22.42 -39.31
C GLY A 157 -34.54 22.52 -37.79
N LEU A 158 -34.56 21.38 -37.11
CA LEU A 158 -34.66 21.32 -35.65
C LEU A 158 -33.29 21.32 -34.95
N GLY A 159 -32.19 21.21 -35.68
CA GLY A 159 -30.84 21.17 -35.11
C GLY A 159 -30.13 22.52 -35.08
N ILE A 160 -28.84 22.48 -34.80
CA ILE A 160 -28.02 23.67 -34.48
C ILE A 160 -27.82 24.62 -35.65
N SER A 161 -28.05 24.19 -36.88
CA SER A 161 -28.00 25.06 -38.06
C SER A 161 -29.27 25.91 -38.23
N GLY A 162 -30.40 25.49 -37.64
CA GLY A 162 -31.73 26.10 -37.85
C GLY A 162 -32.35 25.83 -39.23
N PHE A 163 -31.65 25.12 -40.12
CA PHE A 163 -32.06 24.85 -41.50
C PHE A 163 -32.17 23.34 -41.73
N ALA A 164 -33.04 22.92 -42.65
CA ALA A 164 -33.17 21.49 -42.98
C ALA A 164 -31.94 20.96 -43.73
N GLN A 165 -31.85 19.64 -43.86
CA GLN A 165 -30.71 18.99 -44.50
C GLN A 165 -30.73 19.21 -46.01
N GLY A 166 -29.65 19.82 -46.53
CA GLY A 166 -29.40 19.95 -47.97
C GLY A 166 -28.62 18.77 -48.55
N THR A 167 -28.22 18.90 -49.82
CA THR A 167 -27.40 17.90 -50.53
C THR A 167 -26.10 18.48 -51.10
N GLY A 168 -25.80 19.74 -50.77
CA GLY A 168 -24.64 20.47 -51.28
C GLY A 168 -23.30 19.88 -50.82
N THR A 169 -22.27 20.03 -51.65
CA THR A 169 -20.87 19.67 -51.35
C THR A 169 -19.96 20.87 -51.59
N LEU A 170 -19.14 21.21 -50.61
CA LEU A 170 -18.25 22.37 -50.62
C LEU A 170 -16.77 21.93 -50.70
N ASN A 171 -16.05 22.38 -51.71
CA ASN A 171 -14.66 21.98 -52.01
C ASN A 171 -13.70 23.17 -52.03
N PRO A 172 -13.33 23.77 -50.88
CA PRO A 172 -12.30 24.79 -50.82
C PRO A 172 -10.94 24.09 -50.98
N THR A 173 -10.27 24.33 -52.10
CA THR A 173 -9.02 23.62 -52.42
C THR A 173 -7.79 24.17 -51.68
N GLY A 174 -7.89 25.37 -51.11
CA GLY A 174 -6.94 25.95 -50.17
C GLY A 174 -7.49 26.01 -48.73
N ASN A 175 -7.19 27.10 -48.02
CA ASN A 175 -7.65 27.28 -46.64
C ASN A 175 -9.14 27.66 -46.57
N LEU A 176 -9.85 27.15 -45.57
CA LEU A 176 -11.16 27.66 -45.16
C LEU A 176 -10.99 28.54 -43.91
N GLN A 177 -11.25 29.84 -44.07
CA GLN A 177 -11.03 30.88 -43.06
C GLN A 177 -12.39 31.41 -42.57
N VAL A 178 -12.84 30.96 -41.40
CA VAL A 178 -14.05 31.46 -40.74
C VAL A 178 -13.62 32.52 -39.74
N ALA A 179 -13.81 33.79 -40.09
CA ALA A 179 -13.30 34.96 -39.37
C ALA A 179 -11.84 34.80 -38.94
N SER A 180 -10.95 34.84 -39.92
CA SER A 180 -9.51 34.60 -39.73
C SER A 180 -8.68 35.37 -40.75
N TRP A 181 -7.38 35.55 -40.52
CA TRP A 181 -6.40 36.25 -41.38
C TRP A 181 -6.49 37.79 -41.38
N GLY A 182 -6.71 38.42 -40.22
CA GLY A 182 -6.93 39.87 -40.10
C GLY A 182 -7.21 40.33 -38.65
N SER A 183 -8.07 41.32 -38.45
CA SER A 183 -8.50 41.75 -37.11
C SER A 183 -9.96 42.17 -37.10
N ASN A 184 -10.64 41.98 -35.97
CA ASN A 184 -12.05 42.32 -35.75
C ASN A 184 -12.97 41.73 -36.83
N ARG A 185 -12.89 40.41 -37.05
CA ARG A 185 -13.69 39.70 -38.05
C ARG A 185 -14.81 38.89 -37.43
N ASN A 186 -15.93 38.69 -38.13
CA ASN A 186 -17.05 37.90 -37.63
C ASN A 186 -17.70 37.04 -38.72
N GLY A 187 -17.69 35.72 -38.55
CA GLY A 187 -18.08 34.77 -39.60
C GLY A 187 -18.65 33.49 -39.03
N THR A 188 -19.68 32.97 -39.69
CA THR A 188 -20.36 31.73 -39.31
C THR A 188 -20.57 30.81 -40.51
N ILE A 189 -20.25 29.53 -40.35
CA ILE A 189 -20.62 28.46 -41.28
C ILE A 189 -21.58 27.49 -40.61
N ASN A 190 -22.70 27.21 -41.26
CA ASN A 190 -23.66 26.20 -40.85
C ASN A 190 -23.63 25.02 -41.82
N ILE A 191 -23.55 23.79 -41.32
CA ILE A 191 -23.43 22.57 -42.12
C ILE A 191 -24.51 21.58 -41.68
N ASN A 192 -25.50 21.38 -42.55
CA ASN A 192 -26.51 20.34 -42.45
C ASN A 192 -26.75 19.79 -43.85
N THR A 193 -25.92 18.87 -44.29
CA THR A 193 -25.96 18.31 -45.64
C THR A 193 -25.78 16.79 -45.63
N THR A 194 -26.24 16.13 -46.68
CA THR A 194 -25.84 14.75 -47.01
C THR A 194 -24.50 14.68 -47.76
N GLY A 195 -24.04 15.81 -48.29
CA GLY A 195 -22.75 15.96 -48.96
C GLY A 195 -21.58 16.15 -47.99
N SER A 196 -20.49 16.75 -48.48
CA SER A 196 -19.26 16.95 -47.70
C SER A 196 -18.66 18.35 -47.82
N VAL A 197 -17.76 18.67 -46.89
CA VAL A 197 -16.86 19.81 -46.96
C VAL A 197 -15.44 19.26 -47.06
N ASN A 198 -14.79 19.40 -48.22
CA ASN A 198 -13.48 18.82 -48.49
C ASN A 198 -12.44 19.95 -48.60
N ILE A 199 -11.73 20.19 -47.50
CA ILE A 199 -10.77 21.29 -47.35
C ILE A 199 -9.38 20.80 -47.73
N GLY A 200 -8.81 21.39 -48.79
CA GLY A 200 -7.49 21.04 -49.32
C GLY A 200 -6.29 21.64 -48.57
N GLY A 201 -6.55 22.68 -47.76
CA GLY A 201 -5.58 23.33 -46.88
C GLY A 201 -5.97 23.24 -45.38
N GLY A 202 -5.79 24.33 -44.64
CA GLY A 202 -6.17 24.40 -43.22
C GLY A 202 -7.59 24.92 -42.98
N LEU A 203 -8.17 24.50 -41.86
CA LEU A 203 -9.43 25.02 -41.33
C LEU A 203 -9.13 25.94 -40.13
N PHE A 204 -9.55 27.20 -40.24
CA PHE A 204 -9.28 28.23 -39.24
C PHE A 204 -10.62 28.85 -38.81
N ILE A 205 -10.91 28.78 -37.52
CA ILE A 205 -12.18 29.23 -36.94
C ILE A 205 -11.86 30.25 -35.84
N GLY A 206 -12.13 31.52 -36.12
CA GLY A 206 -12.00 32.61 -35.16
C GLY A 206 -10.55 32.87 -34.78
N ASN A 207 -9.70 33.10 -35.77
CA ASN A 207 -8.27 33.32 -35.55
C ASN A 207 -7.88 34.78 -35.76
N ASP A 208 -6.82 35.18 -35.06
CA ASP A 208 -6.25 36.53 -35.04
C ASP A 208 -7.09 37.56 -34.25
N ASN A 209 -6.50 38.74 -34.02
CA ASN A 209 -6.93 39.67 -32.99
C ASN A 209 -8.43 40.03 -33.09
N ASN A 210 -9.19 39.69 -32.05
CA ASN A 210 -10.63 39.97 -31.91
C ASN A 210 -11.50 39.38 -33.02
N CYS A 211 -11.03 38.36 -33.73
CA CYS A 211 -11.86 37.65 -34.69
C CYS A 211 -12.77 36.65 -33.98
N ILE A 212 -14.02 36.52 -34.43
CA ILE A 212 -15.05 35.64 -33.86
C ILE A 212 -15.55 34.72 -34.98
N GLY A 213 -15.16 33.45 -34.91
CA GLY A 213 -15.54 32.45 -35.90
C GLY A 213 -16.43 31.37 -35.29
N THR A 214 -17.49 30.99 -35.98
CA THR A 214 -18.36 29.88 -35.59
C THR A 214 -18.54 28.87 -36.71
N MET A 215 -18.39 27.59 -36.42
CA MET A 215 -18.76 26.50 -37.32
C MET A 215 -19.73 25.55 -36.62
N ASN A 216 -20.87 25.29 -37.24
CA ASN A 216 -21.90 24.37 -36.75
C ASN A 216 -21.99 23.17 -37.69
N LEU A 217 -21.74 21.96 -37.17
CA LEU A 217 -21.84 20.70 -37.90
C LEU A 217 -22.97 19.84 -37.32
N GLU A 218 -24.05 19.75 -38.08
CA GLU A 218 -25.25 18.98 -37.74
C GLU A 218 -25.28 17.62 -38.47
N SER A 219 -24.87 17.60 -39.75
CA SER A 219 -24.74 16.38 -40.56
C SER A 219 -23.75 16.57 -41.69
N GLY A 220 -23.35 15.47 -42.33
CA GLY A 220 -22.38 15.46 -43.42
C GLY A 220 -20.96 15.21 -42.93
N THR A 221 -20.01 15.25 -43.85
CA THR A 221 -18.60 14.92 -43.58
C THR A 221 -17.73 16.13 -43.87
N VAL A 222 -16.97 16.59 -42.88
CA VAL A 222 -15.92 17.59 -43.04
C VAL A 222 -14.57 16.89 -43.00
N ILE A 223 -13.82 17.00 -44.09
CA ILE A 223 -12.48 16.41 -44.23
C ILE A 223 -11.49 17.55 -44.41
N VAL A 224 -10.48 17.58 -43.54
CA VAL A 224 -9.33 18.49 -43.67
C VAL A 224 -8.13 17.64 -44.07
N SER A 225 -7.78 17.69 -45.35
CA SER A 225 -6.78 16.82 -45.96
C SER A 225 -5.99 17.52 -47.06
N HIS A 226 -4.68 17.31 -47.02
CA HIS A 226 -3.68 17.94 -47.87
C HIS A 226 -3.78 17.53 -49.35
N GLY A 227 -3.72 18.55 -50.23
CA GLY A 227 -3.32 18.42 -51.64
C GLY A 227 -1.88 18.90 -51.90
N PRO A 228 -1.22 18.49 -53.00
CA PRO A 228 0.18 18.84 -53.29
C PRO A 228 0.37 20.35 -53.44
N GLY A 229 1.03 21.03 -52.49
CA GLY A 229 1.36 22.46 -52.60
C GLY A 229 1.48 23.27 -51.29
N PHE A 230 0.92 22.79 -50.16
CA PHE A 230 0.97 23.51 -48.87
C PHE A 230 1.85 22.81 -47.83
N ALA A 231 2.44 23.60 -46.92
CA ALA A 231 3.39 23.10 -45.92
C ALA A 231 2.72 22.29 -44.78
N THR A 232 1.49 22.63 -44.38
CA THR A 232 0.76 21.97 -43.27
C THR A 232 -0.76 22.10 -43.39
N ASP A 233 -1.50 20.98 -43.32
CA ASP A 233 -2.91 21.00 -42.91
C ASP A 233 -2.96 21.27 -41.41
N ASN A 234 -3.82 22.15 -40.94
CA ASN A 234 -4.05 22.36 -39.51
C ASN A 234 -5.54 22.63 -39.30
N ILE A 235 -6.06 22.21 -38.15
CA ILE A 235 -7.34 22.71 -37.65
C ILE A 235 -7.06 23.59 -36.44
N GLN A 236 -7.53 24.83 -36.50
CA GLN A 236 -7.35 25.80 -35.44
C GLN A 236 -8.69 26.41 -35.05
N VAL A 237 -9.02 26.30 -33.77
CA VAL A 237 -10.22 26.89 -33.17
C VAL A 237 -9.76 27.88 -32.10
N GLY A 238 -9.83 29.17 -32.40
CA GLY A 238 -9.33 30.22 -31.50
C GLY A 238 -7.81 30.28 -31.43
N HIS A 239 -7.21 31.17 -32.21
CA HIS A 239 -5.75 31.34 -32.33
C HIS A 239 -5.38 32.84 -32.31
N ASN A 240 -4.18 33.23 -31.88
CA ASN A 240 -3.65 34.61 -31.97
C ASN A 240 -4.63 35.68 -31.42
N ASN A 241 -5.12 35.51 -30.18
CA ASN A 241 -6.13 36.39 -29.57
C ASN A 241 -7.51 36.43 -30.26
N GLY A 242 -7.79 35.47 -31.16
CA GLY A 242 -9.12 35.25 -31.73
C GLY A 242 -9.99 34.30 -30.88
N SER A 243 -11.29 34.30 -31.14
CA SER A 243 -12.29 33.47 -30.49
C SER A 243 -12.98 32.54 -31.50
N GLY A 244 -12.73 31.25 -31.39
CA GLY A 244 -13.31 30.22 -32.27
C GLY A 244 -14.29 29.31 -31.53
N THR A 245 -15.42 29.00 -32.17
CA THR A 245 -16.39 28.02 -31.69
C THR A 245 -16.68 26.98 -32.76
N LEU A 246 -16.54 25.70 -32.41
CA LEU A 246 -16.93 24.56 -33.25
C LEU A 246 -17.97 23.72 -32.52
N ASN A 247 -19.17 23.62 -33.08
CA ASN A 247 -20.26 22.80 -32.54
C ASN A 247 -20.46 21.58 -33.43
N ILE A 248 -20.46 20.38 -32.85
CA ILE A 248 -20.68 19.10 -33.52
C ILE A 248 -21.86 18.42 -32.84
N SER A 249 -23.03 18.47 -33.46
CA SER A 249 -24.22 17.73 -32.99
C SER A 249 -24.47 16.44 -33.74
N GLY A 250 -23.84 16.26 -34.91
CA GLY A 250 -23.89 15.07 -35.74
C GLY A 250 -22.81 15.13 -36.83
N GLY A 251 -22.92 14.28 -37.87
CA GLY A 251 -21.90 14.22 -38.93
C GLY A 251 -20.53 13.74 -38.44
N SER A 252 -19.50 13.99 -39.25
CA SER A 252 -18.10 13.66 -38.92
C SER A 252 -17.14 14.77 -39.32
N LEU A 253 -16.17 15.09 -38.45
CA LEU A 253 -15.04 15.96 -38.75
C LEU A 253 -13.74 15.16 -38.63
N ALA A 254 -12.96 15.10 -39.71
CA ALA A 254 -11.68 14.42 -39.74
C ALA A 254 -10.53 15.37 -40.14
N GLY A 255 -9.43 15.32 -39.39
CA GLY A 255 -8.19 16.06 -39.66
C GLY A 255 -6.97 15.15 -39.72
N SER A 256 -6.01 15.50 -40.57
CA SER A 256 -4.81 14.70 -40.88
C SER A 256 -3.54 15.12 -40.10
N ARG A 257 -3.57 16.22 -39.34
CA ARG A 257 -2.39 16.85 -38.70
C ARG A 257 -2.80 17.65 -37.45
N ASN A 258 -1.98 18.61 -37.01
CA ASN A 258 -2.17 19.38 -35.77
C ASN A 258 -3.61 19.89 -35.60
N PHE A 259 -4.12 19.66 -34.40
CA PHE A 259 -5.41 20.18 -33.97
C PHE A 259 -5.20 21.04 -32.72
N ARG A 260 -5.56 22.32 -32.82
CA ARG A 260 -5.32 23.30 -31.74
C ARG A 260 -6.63 23.97 -31.36
N VAL A 261 -6.92 23.99 -30.06
CA VAL A 261 -8.07 24.65 -29.45
C VAL A 261 -7.55 25.67 -28.45
N GLY A 262 -7.71 26.95 -28.71
CA GLY A 262 -7.22 28.02 -27.84
C GLY A 262 -5.70 28.05 -27.80
N ASN A 263 -5.08 28.73 -28.76
CA ASN A 263 -3.63 28.84 -28.89
C ASN A 263 -3.14 30.29 -29.00
N GLU A 264 -1.92 30.58 -28.54
CA GLU A 264 -1.25 31.88 -28.76
C GLU A 264 -2.13 33.08 -28.31
N GLY A 265 -2.71 32.97 -27.11
CA GLY A 265 -3.64 33.97 -26.56
C GLY A 265 -5.09 33.84 -27.03
N GLY A 266 -5.38 32.97 -28.01
CA GLY A 266 -6.73 32.71 -28.51
C GLY A 266 -7.61 31.92 -27.55
N THR A 267 -8.92 32.05 -27.71
CA THR A 267 -9.95 31.29 -26.98
C THR A 267 -10.68 30.34 -27.93
N GLY A 268 -10.51 29.04 -27.72
CA GLY A 268 -11.16 28.01 -28.53
C GLY A 268 -12.19 27.23 -27.73
N THR A 269 -13.38 27.04 -28.31
CA THR A 269 -14.45 26.24 -27.73
C THR A 269 -14.90 25.18 -28.71
N ILE A 270 -14.99 23.93 -28.26
CA ILE A 270 -15.61 22.83 -29.02
C ILE A 270 -16.72 22.19 -28.19
N ASN A 271 -17.92 22.09 -28.75
CA ASN A 271 -19.04 21.38 -28.14
C ASN A 271 -19.39 20.17 -28.99
N ILE A 272 -19.41 18.99 -28.38
CA ILE A 272 -19.68 17.71 -29.05
C ILE A 272 -20.87 17.06 -28.34
N THR A 273 -22.05 17.16 -28.94
CA THR A 273 -23.27 16.53 -28.42
C THR A 273 -23.63 15.24 -29.16
N GLY A 274 -23.00 14.98 -30.31
CA GLY A 274 -23.18 13.81 -31.16
C GLY A 274 -22.10 13.74 -32.25
N GLY A 275 -22.27 12.89 -33.25
CA GLY A 275 -21.33 12.77 -34.37
C GLY A 275 -19.95 12.21 -33.98
N SER A 276 -18.95 12.47 -34.84
CA SER A 276 -17.56 12.08 -34.58
C SER A 276 -16.53 13.18 -34.88
N LEU A 277 -15.45 13.19 -34.08
CA LEU A 277 -14.25 13.99 -34.31
C LEU A 277 -13.04 13.05 -34.34
N THR A 278 -12.35 12.98 -35.47
CA THR A 278 -11.19 12.10 -35.64
C THR A 278 -9.96 12.88 -36.06
N ILE A 279 -8.90 12.83 -35.24
CA ILE A 279 -7.59 13.38 -35.59
C ILE A 279 -6.67 12.21 -35.91
N ALA A 280 -6.54 11.93 -37.21
CA ALA A 280 -5.87 10.74 -37.73
C ALA A 280 -4.35 10.90 -37.93
N GLY A 281 -3.85 12.11 -37.75
CA GLY A 281 -2.49 12.52 -38.13
C GLY A 281 -1.32 12.01 -37.29
N THR A 282 -0.14 12.41 -37.72
CA THR A 282 1.17 12.18 -37.06
C THR A 282 1.51 13.24 -36.00
N ASP A 283 0.64 14.23 -35.81
CA ASP A 283 0.94 15.43 -35.03
C ASP A 283 0.06 15.52 -33.79
N ASP A 284 0.54 16.25 -32.79
CA ASP A 284 -0.09 16.38 -31.48
C ASP A 284 -1.39 17.21 -31.50
N MET A 285 -2.27 16.92 -30.55
CA MET A 285 -3.45 17.73 -30.23
C MET A 285 -3.18 18.59 -28.99
N PHE A 286 -3.57 19.87 -29.07
CA PHE A 286 -3.43 20.83 -27.98
C PHE A 286 -4.76 21.48 -27.63
N ILE A 287 -5.14 21.43 -26.35
CA ILE A 287 -6.28 22.14 -25.77
C ILE A 287 -5.73 23.15 -24.77
N GLY A 288 -5.70 24.43 -25.12
CA GLY A 288 -5.03 25.47 -24.34
C GLY A 288 -3.52 25.38 -24.49
N ARG A 289 -2.93 26.27 -25.28
CA ARG A 289 -1.47 26.36 -25.48
C ARG A 289 -0.97 27.80 -25.58
N ASP A 290 0.21 28.07 -25.03
CA ASP A 290 0.96 29.34 -25.19
C ASP A 290 0.10 30.60 -24.96
N ARG A 291 -0.42 30.79 -23.73
CA ARG A 291 -1.40 31.84 -23.33
C ARG A 291 -2.85 31.60 -23.78
N GLY A 292 -3.10 30.55 -24.55
CA GLY A 292 -4.44 30.23 -25.05
C GLY A 292 -5.34 29.59 -23.99
N THR A 293 -6.66 29.76 -24.19
CA THR A 293 -7.71 29.11 -23.41
C THR A 293 -8.49 28.17 -24.31
N GLY A 294 -8.35 26.86 -24.10
CA GLY A 294 -9.06 25.84 -24.86
C GLY A 294 -10.07 25.10 -24.00
N VAL A 295 -11.30 24.96 -24.47
CA VAL A 295 -12.36 24.21 -23.81
C VAL A 295 -13.01 23.25 -24.79
N ILE A 296 -13.06 21.96 -24.42
CA ILE A 296 -13.88 20.96 -25.11
C ILE A 296 -14.93 20.45 -24.14
N THR A 297 -16.19 20.44 -24.56
CA THR A 297 -17.32 19.86 -23.83
C THR A 297 -17.93 18.75 -24.66
N GLN A 298 -17.79 17.52 -24.20
CA GLN A 298 -18.34 16.32 -24.83
C GLN A 298 -19.48 15.76 -23.96
N SER A 299 -20.69 15.81 -24.50
CA SER A 299 -21.91 15.24 -23.89
C SER A 299 -22.52 14.13 -24.75
N GLY A 300 -21.78 13.64 -25.75
CA GLY A 300 -22.18 12.59 -26.68
C GLY A 300 -21.12 12.36 -27.75
N GLY A 301 -21.43 11.54 -28.76
CA GLY A 301 -20.54 11.28 -29.89
C GLY A 301 -19.26 10.51 -29.55
N VAL A 302 -18.37 10.42 -30.53
CA VAL A 302 -17.08 9.72 -30.45
C VAL A 302 -15.93 10.65 -30.85
N VAL A 303 -14.90 10.72 -30.02
CA VAL A 303 -13.67 11.49 -30.29
C VAL A 303 -12.49 10.52 -30.35
N ASP A 304 -11.78 10.49 -31.47
CA ASP A 304 -10.62 9.64 -31.70
C ASP A 304 -9.36 10.47 -31.93
N LEU A 305 -8.43 10.42 -30.99
CA LEU A 305 -7.16 11.15 -31.02
C LEU A 305 -6.01 10.17 -31.20
N ASN A 306 -5.47 10.10 -32.41
CA ASN A 306 -4.45 9.10 -32.77
C ASN A 306 -3.03 9.46 -32.37
N HIS A 307 -2.78 10.68 -31.88
CA HIS A 307 -1.47 11.14 -31.44
C HIS A 307 -1.47 11.61 -29.97
N ASN A 308 -0.37 12.22 -29.51
CA ASN A 308 -0.30 12.75 -28.16
C ASN A 308 -1.33 13.87 -28.00
N THR A 309 -1.97 13.91 -26.85
CA THR A 309 -2.99 14.89 -26.52
C THR A 309 -2.59 15.63 -25.25
N PHE A 310 -2.48 16.95 -25.34
CA PHE A 310 -2.11 17.83 -24.23
C PHE A 310 -3.26 18.76 -23.87
N ILE A 311 -3.67 18.72 -22.60
CA ILE A 311 -4.65 19.64 -22.02
C ILE A 311 -3.89 20.62 -21.13
N GLY A 312 -3.79 21.88 -21.55
CA GLY A 312 -3.04 22.93 -20.87
C GLY A 312 -1.53 22.73 -21.03
N ASN A 313 -0.98 23.17 -22.17
CA ASN A 313 0.45 23.07 -22.49
C ASN A 313 1.13 24.46 -22.55
N GLY A 314 2.04 24.77 -21.63
CA GLY A 314 2.72 26.07 -21.58
C GLY A 314 4.22 26.00 -21.88
N ASN A 315 4.64 26.31 -23.11
CA ASN A 315 6.08 26.27 -23.45
C ASN A 315 6.88 27.46 -22.86
N ASN A 316 6.24 28.39 -22.14
CA ASN A 316 6.87 29.61 -21.64
C ASN A 316 6.53 29.86 -20.17
N ALA A 317 7.55 30.17 -19.36
CA ALA A 317 7.47 30.33 -17.91
C ALA A 317 6.43 31.35 -17.41
N ASN A 318 6.02 32.31 -18.24
CA ASN A 318 5.30 33.52 -17.82
C ASN A 318 3.91 33.70 -18.49
N SER A 319 3.27 32.62 -18.93
CA SER A 319 2.04 32.69 -19.74
C SER A 319 0.87 31.89 -19.18
N ASN A 320 -0.11 32.54 -18.54
CA ASN A 320 -1.33 31.86 -18.08
C ASN A 320 -2.00 31.10 -19.24
N THR A 321 -1.96 29.78 -19.19
CA THR A 321 -2.50 28.88 -20.21
C THR A 321 -3.50 27.95 -19.54
N SER A 322 -4.68 27.80 -20.13
CA SER A 322 -5.75 26.99 -19.58
C SER A 322 -6.29 26.04 -20.62
N GLY A 323 -6.25 24.75 -20.33
CA GLY A 323 -6.90 23.70 -21.11
C GLY A 323 -7.96 23.01 -20.28
N THR A 324 -9.16 22.80 -20.83
CA THR A 324 -10.23 22.07 -20.15
C THR A 324 -10.91 21.08 -21.09
N TYR A 325 -11.09 19.85 -20.62
CA TYR A 325 -11.94 18.86 -21.25
C TYR A 325 -13.03 18.43 -20.27
N ASN A 326 -14.29 18.60 -20.65
CA ASN A 326 -15.45 18.16 -19.88
C ASN A 326 -16.08 16.98 -20.61
N LEU A 327 -16.20 15.83 -19.94
CA LEU A 327 -16.85 14.63 -20.45
C LEU A 327 -18.05 14.26 -19.57
N SER A 328 -19.24 14.34 -20.13
CA SER A 328 -20.48 13.98 -19.42
C SER A 328 -21.28 12.87 -20.10
N ALA A 329 -20.85 12.41 -21.28
CA ALA A 329 -21.30 11.20 -21.99
C ALA A 329 -20.48 11.03 -23.28
N GLY A 330 -20.60 9.87 -23.94
CA GLY A 330 -19.86 9.56 -25.18
C GLY A 330 -18.53 8.86 -24.94
N MET A 331 -17.71 8.78 -25.98
CA MET A 331 -16.42 8.08 -25.97
C MET A 331 -15.28 9.00 -26.40
N LEU A 332 -14.18 8.99 -25.64
CA LEU A 332 -12.91 9.63 -25.98
C LEU A 332 -11.81 8.56 -26.04
N ASN A 333 -11.23 8.35 -27.21
CA ASN A 333 -10.13 7.42 -27.41
C ASN A 333 -8.83 8.21 -27.66
N VAL A 334 -7.79 7.89 -26.89
CA VAL A 334 -6.46 8.50 -27.04
C VAL A 334 -5.43 7.40 -27.26
N LYS A 335 -4.64 7.47 -28.35
CA LYS A 335 -3.71 6.39 -28.73
C LYS A 335 -2.29 6.54 -28.23
N ARG A 336 -1.77 7.77 -28.15
CA ARG A 336 -0.41 8.02 -27.63
C ARG A 336 -0.50 8.71 -26.28
N GLU A 337 0.48 9.53 -25.90
CA GLU A 337 0.52 10.12 -24.56
C GLU A 337 -0.72 11.01 -24.29
N PHE A 338 -1.31 10.88 -23.10
CA PHE A 338 -2.43 11.72 -22.69
C PHE A 338 -2.05 12.52 -21.45
N VAL A 339 -1.80 13.81 -21.62
CA VAL A 339 -1.24 14.65 -20.56
C VAL A 339 -2.19 15.77 -20.20
N ILE A 340 -2.48 15.88 -18.90
CA ILE A 340 -3.30 16.92 -18.31
C ILE A 340 -2.36 17.80 -17.50
N GLY A 341 -2.09 19.01 -18.00
CA GLY A 341 -1.15 19.96 -17.42
C GLY A 341 0.29 19.60 -17.75
N ARG A 342 0.90 20.30 -18.71
CA ARG A 342 2.29 20.12 -19.11
C ARG A 342 2.99 21.46 -19.27
N GLU A 343 4.21 21.55 -18.76
CA GLU A 343 5.14 22.69 -18.97
C GLU A 343 4.59 24.05 -18.48
N GLY A 344 5.37 24.72 -17.63
CA GLY A 344 5.03 26.03 -17.09
C GLY A 344 5.82 26.32 -15.83
N ALA A 345 6.75 27.26 -15.86
CA ALA A 345 7.57 27.57 -14.68
C ALA A 345 6.85 28.42 -13.61
N ASN A 346 5.51 28.41 -13.57
CA ASN A 346 4.69 29.19 -12.64
C ASN A 346 3.30 28.58 -12.42
N ALA A 347 2.76 28.75 -11.20
CA ALA A 347 1.55 28.14 -10.64
C ALA A 347 0.20 28.49 -11.32
N THR A 348 0.20 29.17 -12.48
CA THR A 348 -1.02 29.62 -13.18
C THR A 348 -1.34 28.85 -14.47
N HIS A 349 -0.46 27.94 -14.92
CA HIS A 349 -0.77 27.04 -16.03
C HIS A 349 -1.63 25.89 -15.50
N THR A 350 -2.75 25.56 -16.12
CA THR A 350 -3.61 24.48 -15.62
C THR A 350 -4.25 23.69 -16.77
N GLY A 351 -4.03 22.38 -16.74
CA GLY A 351 -4.83 21.42 -17.50
C GLY A 351 -5.91 20.83 -16.60
N THR A 352 -7.15 20.76 -17.07
CA THR A 352 -8.27 20.19 -16.32
C THR A 352 -9.05 19.19 -17.15
N LEU A 353 -9.30 18.01 -16.59
CA LEU A 353 -10.23 17.02 -17.10
C LEU A 353 -11.33 16.79 -16.08
N ASN A 354 -12.57 17.14 -16.44
CA ASN A 354 -13.76 16.87 -15.64
C ASN A 354 -14.54 15.74 -16.29
N MET A 355 -14.93 14.74 -15.51
CA MET A 355 -15.66 13.57 -16.00
C MET A 355 -16.80 13.19 -15.05
N THR A 356 -18.03 13.28 -15.56
CA THR A 356 -19.24 12.90 -14.81
C THR A 356 -19.87 11.61 -15.33
N ASP A 357 -19.65 11.25 -16.60
CA ASP A 357 -20.05 9.98 -17.21
C ASP A 357 -19.26 9.75 -18.52
N GLY A 358 -19.56 8.69 -19.26
CA GLY A 358 -18.91 8.32 -20.52
C GLY A 358 -17.68 7.43 -20.34
N THR A 359 -16.91 7.26 -21.41
CA THR A 359 -15.73 6.38 -21.42
C THR A 359 -14.53 7.09 -22.03
N ILE A 360 -13.40 7.08 -21.31
CA ILE A 360 -12.09 7.42 -21.84
C ILE A 360 -11.28 6.13 -22.00
N THR A 361 -10.75 5.89 -23.19
CA THR A 361 -9.84 4.76 -23.45
C THR A 361 -8.49 5.28 -23.93
N LYS A 362 -7.49 5.20 -23.05
CA LYS A 362 -6.09 5.45 -23.37
C LYS A 362 -5.44 4.12 -23.78
N THR A 363 -5.17 3.98 -25.08
CA THR A 363 -4.50 2.81 -25.69
C THR A 363 -3.03 3.11 -25.98
N GLY A 364 -2.28 2.16 -26.56
CA GLY A 364 -0.86 2.32 -26.88
C GLY A 364 0.07 2.19 -25.67
N ASP A 365 1.38 2.20 -25.94
CA ASP A 365 2.42 1.94 -24.93
C ASP A 365 2.82 3.21 -24.16
N GLU A 366 2.31 4.38 -24.52
CA GLU A 366 2.57 5.64 -23.80
C GLU A 366 1.67 5.81 -22.57
N LYS A 367 1.98 6.77 -21.70
CA LYS A 367 1.30 6.96 -20.40
C LYS A 367 0.09 7.89 -20.47
N MET A 368 -0.76 7.82 -19.44
CA MET A 368 -1.57 8.95 -19.02
C MET A 368 -0.84 9.69 -17.89
N ILE A 369 -0.78 11.02 -17.96
CA ILE A 369 -0.05 11.83 -16.99
C ILE A 369 -0.92 13.01 -16.53
N VAL A 370 -0.98 13.24 -15.22
CA VAL A 370 -1.66 14.37 -14.60
C VAL A 370 -0.61 15.22 -13.90
N GLY A 371 -0.30 16.40 -14.41
CA GLY A 371 0.78 17.26 -13.94
C GLY A 371 2.14 16.75 -14.38
N HIS A 372 2.70 17.34 -15.43
CA HIS A 372 3.94 16.91 -16.06
C HIS A 372 4.93 18.06 -16.28
N ASN A 373 6.22 17.83 -15.99
CA ASN A 373 7.31 18.73 -16.37
C ASN A 373 7.04 20.20 -15.99
N ASN A 374 6.85 20.48 -14.69
CA ASN A 374 6.42 21.77 -14.14
C ASN A 374 4.96 22.19 -14.40
N GLY A 375 4.18 21.41 -15.15
CA GLY A 375 2.75 21.67 -15.37
C GLY A 375 1.88 21.26 -14.18
N LYS A 376 0.75 21.96 -14.00
CA LYS A 376 -0.30 21.61 -13.05
C LYS A 376 -1.48 20.93 -13.74
N GLY A 377 -1.75 19.69 -13.36
CA GLY A 377 -2.82 18.86 -13.89
C GLY A 377 -3.88 18.57 -12.86
N ILE A 378 -5.14 18.67 -13.25
CA ILE A 378 -6.30 18.38 -12.41
C ILE A 378 -7.22 17.41 -13.14
N VAL A 379 -7.54 16.28 -12.51
CA VAL A 379 -8.59 15.36 -12.94
C VAL A 379 -9.65 15.27 -11.85
N VAL A 380 -10.91 15.47 -12.23
CA VAL A 380 -12.08 15.28 -11.37
C VAL A 380 -12.99 14.25 -12.04
N GLN A 381 -13.03 13.03 -11.49
CA GLN A 381 -13.88 11.96 -11.97
C GLN A 381 -14.94 11.64 -10.90
N SER A 382 -16.22 11.95 -11.20
CA SER A 382 -17.35 11.61 -10.34
C SER A 382 -18.21 10.46 -10.88
N GLY A 383 -18.00 10.07 -12.15
CA GLY A 383 -18.68 8.96 -12.81
C GLY A 383 -17.96 8.51 -14.08
N GLY A 384 -18.58 7.61 -14.84
CA GLY A 384 -18.03 7.01 -16.05
C GLY A 384 -16.74 6.20 -15.83
N THR A 385 -16.10 5.76 -16.93
CA THR A 385 -14.93 4.86 -16.89
C THR A 385 -13.71 5.43 -17.61
N ILE A 386 -12.55 5.43 -16.95
CA ILE A 386 -11.25 5.71 -17.57
C ILE A 386 -10.44 4.40 -17.60
N ASN A 387 -10.11 3.94 -18.81
CA ASN A 387 -9.24 2.79 -19.05
C ASN A 387 -7.87 3.28 -19.54
N VAL A 388 -6.82 2.98 -18.77
CA VAL A 388 -5.42 3.26 -19.12
C VAL A 388 -4.71 1.94 -19.37
N ASN A 389 -4.45 1.62 -20.64
CA ASN A 389 -3.86 0.34 -21.04
C ASN A 389 -2.36 0.21 -20.75
N ASN A 390 -1.74 1.23 -20.13
CA ASN A 390 -0.36 1.19 -19.69
C ASN A 390 -0.22 1.77 -18.27
N GLU A 391 0.45 2.91 -18.11
CA GLU A 391 0.77 3.53 -16.83
C GLU A 391 0.01 4.85 -16.63
N LEU A 392 -0.36 5.13 -15.39
CA LEU A 392 -0.86 6.43 -14.94
C LEU A 392 0.12 7.06 -13.96
N PHE A 393 0.57 8.28 -14.26
CA PHE A 393 1.37 9.08 -13.34
C PHE A 393 0.61 10.34 -12.91
N VAL A 394 0.62 10.63 -11.61
CA VAL A 394 0.04 11.85 -11.02
C VAL A 394 1.18 12.62 -10.36
N GLY A 395 1.55 13.77 -10.92
CA GLY A 395 2.72 14.55 -10.54
C GLY A 395 3.99 13.88 -11.01
N ASN A 396 4.44 14.18 -12.24
CA ASN A 396 5.57 13.52 -12.87
C ASN A 396 6.59 14.51 -13.45
N GLU A 397 7.86 14.31 -13.05
CA GLU A 397 9.05 14.94 -13.62
C GLU A 397 9.19 16.44 -13.29
N ASN A 398 10.29 16.77 -12.62
CA ASN A 398 10.64 18.10 -12.09
C ASN A 398 9.83 18.53 -10.87
N SER A 399 10.46 19.33 -10.00
CA SER A 399 9.89 19.75 -8.71
C SER A 399 8.67 20.66 -8.82
N GLY A 400 8.45 21.30 -9.98
CA GLY A 400 7.26 22.12 -10.22
C GLY A 400 6.05 21.32 -10.73
N ALA A 401 6.19 20.02 -11.07
CA ALA A 401 5.07 19.26 -11.60
C ALA A 401 4.07 18.93 -10.49
N GLU A 402 2.83 19.39 -10.63
CA GLU A 402 1.75 19.22 -9.65
C GLU A 402 0.58 18.46 -10.27
N GLY A 403 0.38 17.21 -9.86
CA GLY A 403 -0.76 16.40 -10.29
C GLY A 403 -1.78 16.25 -9.17
N THR A 404 -3.06 16.54 -9.46
CA THR A 404 -4.18 16.20 -8.58
C THR A 404 -5.20 15.37 -9.31
N TYR A 405 -5.51 14.19 -8.78
CA TYR A 405 -6.58 13.33 -9.26
C TYR A 405 -7.60 13.14 -8.14
N THR A 406 -8.87 13.44 -8.40
CA THR A 406 -9.97 13.21 -7.45
C THR A 406 -10.98 12.23 -8.06
N LEU A 407 -11.11 11.06 -7.43
CA LEU A 407 -12.12 10.06 -7.73
C LEU A 407 -13.25 10.12 -6.70
N SER A 408 -14.49 10.15 -7.17
CA SER A 408 -15.69 10.20 -6.31
C SER A 408 -16.88 9.53 -6.99
N GLY A 409 -18.03 9.48 -6.31
CA GLY A 409 -19.27 8.96 -6.87
C GLY A 409 -19.13 7.52 -7.37
N THR A 410 -19.51 7.29 -8.63
CA THR A 410 -19.48 5.98 -9.29
C THR A 410 -18.33 5.83 -10.29
N GLY A 411 -17.35 6.75 -10.28
CA GLY A 411 -16.23 6.72 -11.21
C GLY A 411 -15.42 5.42 -11.14
N SER A 412 -15.02 4.91 -12.30
CA SER A 412 -14.17 3.73 -12.44
C SER A 412 -12.86 4.08 -13.15
N LEU A 413 -11.72 3.74 -12.54
CA LEU A 413 -10.38 3.92 -13.10
C LEU A 413 -9.69 2.56 -13.18
N ASN A 414 -9.37 2.10 -14.39
CA ASN A 414 -8.67 0.85 -14.64
C ASN A 414 -7.29 1.13 -15.26
N VAL A 415 -6.21 0.60 -14.67
CA VAL A 415 -4.83 0.88 -15.12
C VAL A 415 -4.02 -0.41 -15.26
N ALA A 416 -3.49 -0.72 -16.43
CA ALA A 416 -2.97 -2.07 -16.73
C ALA A 416 -1.54 -2.41 -16.24
N ASN A 417 -0.68 -1.44 -15.96
CA ASN A 417 0.71 -1.74 -15.58
C ASN A 417 1.13 -1.08 -14.28
N GLU A 418 0.96 0.23 -14.14
CA GLU A 418 1.43 0.93 -12.94
C GLU A 418 0.65 2.22 -12.69
N VAL A 419 0.35 2.46 -11.42
CA VAL A 419 -0.10 3.78 -10.94
C VAL A 419 0.99 4.35 -10.05
N VAL A 420 1.46 5.56 -10.35
CA VAL A 420 2.41 6.28 -9.50
C VAL A 420 1.89 7.66 -9.15
N VAL A 421 1.82 7.96 -7.86
CA VAL A 421 1.45 9.27 -7.33
C VAL A 421 2.70 9.92 -6.75
N GLY A 422 3.19 10.99 -7.36
CA GLY A 422 4.45 11.64 -7.04
C GLY A 422 5.64 10.87 -7.60
N ARG A 423 6.17 11.33 -8.75
CA ARG A 423 7.22 10.65 -9.51
C ARG A 423 8.26 11.63 -10.07
N GLU A 424 9.54 11.23 -10.09
CA GLU A 424 10.63 11.98 -10.75
C GLU A 424 10.75 13.44 -10.26
N SER A 425 10.71 13.65 -8.94
CA SER A 425 10.65 14.96 -8.27
C SER A 425 9.29 15.68 -8.33
N GLY A 426 8.32 15.18 -9.08
CA GLY A 426 6.96 15.73 -9.11
C GLY A 426 6.17 15.47 -7.82
N THR A 427 5.19 16.33 -7.57
CA THR A 427 4.25 16.23 -6.44
C THR A 427 2.90 15.73 -6.93
N GLY A 428 2.46 14.59 -6.41
CA GLY A 428 1.19 13.96 -6.77
C GLY A 428 0.23 13.87 -5.59
N VAL A 429 -1.03 14.17 -5.83
CA VAL A 429 -2.14 13.98 -4.88
C VAL A 429 -3.24 13.16 -5.54
N LEU A 430 -3.59 12.04 -4.93
CA LEU A 430 -4.73 11.22 -5.30
C LEU A 430 -5.76 11.23 -4.16
N ASN A 431 -6.95 11.76 -4.43
CA ASN A 431 -8.07 11.76 -3.50
C ASN A 431 -9.10 10.72 -3.97
N VAL A 432 -9.50 9.82 -3.07
CA VAL A 432 -10.48 8.77 -3.34
C VAL A 432 -11.62 8.88 -2.32
N ASN A 433 -12.70 9.52 -2.77
CA ASN A 433 -13.89 9.83 -1.99
C ASN A 433 -15.10 8.98 -2.43
N GLY A 434 -14.88 7.98 -3.29
CA GLY A 434 -15.88 7.11 -3.90
C GLY A 434 -15.28 6.35 -5.09
N GLY A 435 -16.10 5.62 -5.83
CA GLY A 435 -15.68 4.90 -7.04
C GLY A 435 -14.73 3.72 -6.81
N THR A 436 -14.11 3.25 -7.89
CA THR A 436 -13.18 2.12 -7.91
C THR A 436 -11.90 2.45 -8.66
N ILE A 437 -10.75 2.11 -8.09
CA ILE A 437 -9.45 2.04 -8.79
C ILE A 437 -9.03 0.59 -8.85
N THR A 438 -8.76 0.08 -10.05
CA THR A 438 -8.25 -1.27 -10.25
C THR A 438 -7.00 -1.22 -11.11
N THR A 439 -5.87 -1.66 -10.55
CA THR A 439 -4.73 -2.01 -11.40
C THR A 439 -5.00 -3.37 -12.03
N THR A 440 -4.69 -3.59 -13.31
CA THR A 440 -4.80 -4.91 -13.98
C THR A 440 -3.43 -5.35 -14.49
N GLY A 441 -3.32 -6.45 -15.24
CA GLY A 441 -2.06 -6.88 -15.89
C GLY A 441 -0.88 -7.12 -14.94
N ASN A 442 0.13 -6.25 -15.00
CA ASN A 442 1.30 -6.26 -14.12
C ASN A 442 1.26 -5.16 -13.03
N GLY A 443 0.06 -4.60 -12.80
CA GLY A 443 -0.35 -3.50 -11.95
C GLY A 443 0.24 -3.38 -10.54
N ASN A 444 1.32 -2.61 -10.38
CA ASN A 444 1.72 -2.08 -9.07
C ASN A 444 1.09 -0.70 -8.82
N MET A 445 1.03 -0.29 -7.55
CA MET A 445 0.66 1.08 -7.18
C MET A 445 1.64 1.66 -6.18
N TYR A 446 2.18 2.84 -6.47
CA TYR A 446 3.21 3.49 -5.67
C TYR A 446 2.86 4.93 -5.32
N ILE A 447 2.99 5.28 -4.04
CA ILE A 447 2.80 6.63 -3.52
C ILE A 447 4.16 7.16 -3.11
N GLY A 448 4.70 8.13 -3.85
CA GLY A 448 6.03 8.68 -3.65
C GLY A 448 7.12 7.74 -4.13
N ARG A 449 7.57 7.92 -5.38
CA ARG A 449 8.60 7.08 -6.01
C ARG A 449 9.58 7.92 -6.83
N ARG A 450 10.83 7.46 -6.92
CA ARG A 450 11.88 8.07 -7.76
C ARG A 450 12.03 9.60 -7.54
N ASN A 451 12.41 10.05 -6.34
CA ASN A 451 12.48 11.48 -5.96
C ASN A 451 11.12 12.20 -5.85
N GLY A 452 10.02 11.57 -6.26
CA GLY A 452 8.69 12.17 -6.18
C GLY A 452 8.09 12.15 -4.77
N THR A 453 7.20 13.12 -4.52
CA THR A 453 6.41 13.23 -3.28
C THR A 453 4.96 12.89 -3.58
N GLY A 454 4.45 11.81 -2.99
CA GLY A 454 3.11 11.31 -3.24
C GLY A 454 2.22 11.41 -2.01
N THR A 455 0.95 11.78 -2.20
CA THR A 455 -0.08 11.70 -1.18
C THR A 455 -1.31 10.97 -1.72
N LEU A 456 -1.76 9.94 -1.01
CA LEU A 456 -3.04 9.28 -1.22
C LEU A 456 -3.96 9.62 -0.03
N ASN A 457 -5.12 10.22 -0.30
CA ASN A 457 -6.17 10.43 0.67
C ASN A 457 -7.36 9.56 0.28
N GLN A 458 -7.79 8.65 1.14
CA GLN A 458 -8.91 7.76 0.89
C GLN A 458 -9.93 7.84 2.03
N THR A 459 -11.09 8.44 1.77
CA THR A 459 -12.20 8.52 2.74
C THR A 459 -13.34 7.55 2.42
N ALA A 460 -13.42 7.08 1.17
CA ALA A 460 -14.36 6.08 0.68
C ALA A 460 -13.81 5.41 -0.59
N GLY A 461 -14.62 4.62 -1.29
CA GLY A 461 -14.22 3.94 -2.53
C GLY A 461 -13.30 2.74 -2.30
N THR A 462 -13.06 1.98 -3.37
CA THR A 462 -12.29 0.74 -3.35
C THR A 462 -11.06 0.85 -4.24
N ILE A 463 -9.89 0.51 -3.69
CA ILE A 463 -8.63 0.38 -4.42
C ILE A 463 -8.23 -1.09 -4.45
N THR A 464 -8.12 -1.67 -5.64
CA THR A 464 -7.60 -3.03 -5.85
C THR A 464 -6.27 -2.96 -6.58
N VAL A 465 -5.20 -3.35 -5.89
CA VAL A 465 -3.85 -3.48 -6.42
C VAL A 465 -3.56 -4.95 -6.63
N ILE A 466 -3.38 -5.37 -7.89
CA ILE A 466 -3.24 -6.78 -8.24
C ILE A 466 -1.82 -7.32 -8.05
N LYS A 467 -0.92 -6.47 -7.55
CA LYS A 467 0.43 -6.84 -7.11
C LYS A 467 0.82 -6.06 -5.86
N GLU A 468 1.94 -5.34 -5.92
CA GLU A 468 2.56 -4.64 -4.81
C GLU A 468 1.96 -3.26 -4.66
N PHE A 469 1.65 -2.89 -3.41
CA PHE A 469 1.33 -1.53 -3.03
C PHE A 469 2.47 -0.97 -2.17
N GLY A 470 3.02 0.18 -2.55
CA GLY A 470 4.14 0.80 -1.84
C GLY A 470 3.89 2.26 -1.50
N VAL A 471 4.13 2.65 -0.26
CA VAL A 471 4.10 4.04 0.22
C VAL A 471 5.52 4.44 0.60
N GLY A 472 6.11 5.37 -0.16
CA GLY A 472 7.50 5.77 -0.04
C GLY A 472 8.42 4.67 -0.54
N THR A 473 8.81 4.74 -1.82
CA THR A 473 9.67 3.72 -2.44
C THR A 473 10.87 4.33 -3.16
N ARG A 474 11.97 3.58 -3.18
CA ARG A 474 13.13 3.89 -4.03
C ARG A 474 13.23 2.93 -5.20
N ASP A 475 13.64 3.49 -6.32
CA ASP A 475 13.94 2.79 -7.56
C ASP A 475 14.96 3.60 -8.36
N ASP A 476 15.82 2.94 -9.15
CA ASP A 476 16.90 3.58 -9.93
C ASP A 476 17.76 4.58 -9.14
N ASN A 477 18.08 4.27 -7.88
CA ASN A 477 18.79 5.15 -6.93
C ASN A 477 18.07 6.46 -6.57
N LYS A 478 16.80 6.63 -6.93
CA LYS A 478 16.00 7.82 -6.66
C LYS A 478 15.02 7.56 -5.51
N ILE A 479 14.98 8.46 -4.53
CA ILE A 479 14.35 8.27 -3.22
C ILE A 479 12.95 8.89 -3.20
N GLY A 480 11.89 8.08 -3.13
CA GLY A 480 10.52 8.59 -3.02
C GLY A 480 10.08 8.83 -1.57
N THR A 481 9.17 9.80 -1.39
CA THR A 481 8.50 10.06 -0.11
C THR A 481 6.99 9.95 -0.28
N GLY A 482 6.36 9.06 0.49
CA GLY A 482 4.95 8.73 0.36
C GLY A 482 4.16 8.94 1.64
N THR A 483 2.93 9.45 1.49
CA THR A 483 1.95 9.56 2.55
C THR A 483 0.63 8.93 2.12
N TYR A 484 0.06 8.08 2.98
CA TYR A 484 -1.25 7.48 2.77
C TYR A 484 -2.16 7.69 3.97
N ASN A 485 -3.27 8.38 3.76
CA ASN A 485 -4.31 8.62 4.76
C ASN A 485 -5.56 7.80 4.42
N LEU A 486 -5.86 6.78 5.22
CA LEU A 486 -7.05 5.94 5.09
C LEU A 486 -8.07 6.26 6.20
N GLY A 487 -9.31 6.50 5.83
CA GLY A 487 -10.40 6.79 6.76
C GLY A 487 -11.78 6.44 6.20
N GLY A 488 -12.81 6.76 6.98
CA GLY A 488 -14.20 6.55 6.60
C GLY A 488 -14.50 5.10 6.23
N THR A 489 -15.08 4.90 5.04
CA THR A 489 -15.41 3.58 4.48
C THR A 489 -14.43 3.13 3.39
N GLY A 490 -13.28 3.80 3.27
CA GLY A 490 -12.26 3.46 2.27
C GLY A 490 -11.78 2.01 2.41
N SER A 491 -11.55 1.36 1.27
CA SER A 491 -11.01 0.01 1.22
C SER A 491 -9.82 -0.09 0.27
N ILE A 492 -8.75 -0.73 0.71
CA ILE A 492 -7.61 -1.11 -0.14
C ILE A 492 -7.32 -2.60 -0.01
N THR A 493 -7.12 -3.27 -1.14
CA THR A 493 -6.66 -4.65 -1.21
C THR A 493 -5.43 -4.73 -2.12
N ALA A 494 -4.31 -5.20 -1.59
CA ALA A 494 -3.14 -5.59 -2.36
C ALA A 494 -3.05 -7.12 -2.39
N THR A 495 -3.00 -7.72 -3.57
CA THR A 495 -2.91 -9.18 -3.71
C THR A 495 -1.50 -9.73 -3.42
N ASN A 496 -0.52 -8.85 -3.25
CA ASN A 496 0.84 -9.17 -2.81
C ASN A 496 1.21 -8.30 -1.59
N ASN A 497 2.50 -8.01 -1.41
CA ASN A 497 3.02 -7.24 -0.30
C ASN A 497 2.56 -5.78 -0.31
N ILE A 498 2.31 -5.28 0.90
CA ILE A 498 2.18 -3.85 1.19
C ILE A 498 3.48 -3.38 1.84
N PHE A 499 4.09 -2.35 1.28
CA PHE A 499 5.27 -1.70 1.83
C PHE A 499 4.96 -0.28 2.31
N ILE A 500 5.44 0.05 3.49
CA ILE A 500 5.47 1.41 4.02
C ILE A 500 6.95 1.73 4.30
N GLY A 501 7.57 2.51 3.42
CA GLY A 501 9.02 2.68 3.35
C GLY A 501 9.70 1.46 2.73
N LYS A 502 10.14 1.58 1.47
CA LYS A 502 10.80 0.50 0.71
C LYS A 502 12.07 0.98 0.03
N GLU A 503 13.18 0.30 0.31
CA GLU A 503 14.53 0.57 -0.20
C GLU A 503 15.20 1.85 0.36
N GLN A 504 16.52 1.87 0.28
CA GLN A 504 17.41 2.85 0.93
C GLN A 504 16.93 4.30 0.88
N GLY A 505 16.78 4.91 2.06
CA GLY A 505 16.43 6.32 2.23
C GLY A 505 14.97 6.66 1.93
N ALA A 506 14.17 5.75 1.39
CA ALA A 506 12.75 6.00 1.14
C ALA A 506 11.99 6.15 2.47
N SER A 507 11.00 7.04 2.47
CA SER A 507 10.18 7.32 3.65
C SER A 507 8.70 7.12 3.32
N GLY A 508 8.07 6.19 4.03
CA GLY A 508 6.64 5.92 3.94
C GLY A 508 5.92 6.22 5.25
N THR A 509 4.80 6.94 5.14
CA THR A 509 3.93 7.25 6.27
C THR A 509 2.50 6.83 5.95
N MET A 510 1.87 6.10 6.87
CA MET A 510 0.46 5.73 6.79
C MET A 510 -0.28 6.12 8.06
N THR A 511 -1.43 6.77 7.89
CA THR A 511 -2.39 7.03 8.98
C THR A 511 -3.72 6.38 8.65
N MET A 512 -4.26 5.59 9.56
CA MET A 512 -5.55 4.92 9.42
C MET A 512 -6.48 5.26 10.58
N THR A 513 -7.60 5.89 10.26
CA THR A 513 -8.64 6.31 11.22
C THR A 513 -9.95 5.54 11.06
N GLY A 514 -10.10 4.79 9.95
CA GLY A 514 -11.26 4.01 9.58
C GLY A 514 -10.96 3.15 8.36
N GLY A 515 -11.98 2.52 7.76
CA GLY A 515 -11.82 1.72 6.55
C GLY A 515 -11.24 0.32 6.75
N THR A 516 -10.89 -0.34 5.65
CA THR A 516 -10.33 -1.70 5.63
C THR A 516 -9.07 -1.75 4.77
N MET A 517 -8.00 -2.37 5.28
CA MET A 517 -6.79 -2.69 4.51
C MET A 517 -6.58 -4.20 4.49
N THR A 518 -6.39 -4.78 3.30
CA THR A 518 -6.04 -6.19 3.12
C THR A 518 -4.72 -6.33 2.38
N GLY A 519 -3.74 -6.97 3.01
CA GLY A 519 -2.50 -7.44 2.38
C GLY A 519 -2.53 -8.95 2.24
N SER A 520 -2.61 -9.47 1.02
CA SER A 520 -2.76 -10.91 0.77
C SER A 520 -1.49 -11.73 0.96
N ASP A 521 -0.33 -11.09 1.10
CA ASP A 521 0.91 -11.71 1.59
C ASP A 521 1.38 -11.02 2.87
N LYS A 522 2.29 -10.03 2.77
CA LYS A 522 2.87 -9.36 3.94
C LYS A 522 2.56 -7.87 4.00
N LEU A 523 2.59 -7.34 5.22
CA LEU A 523 2.72 -5.92 5.49
C LEU A 523 4.12 -5.66 6.05
N ILE A 524 4.88 -4.76 5.42
CA ILE A 524 6.28 -4.52 5.75
C ILE A 524 6.50 -3.03 5.97
N LEU A 525 6.96 -2.66 7.16
CA LEU A 525 7.27 -1.28 7.55
C LEU A 525 8.78 -1.11 7.68
N GLY A 526 9.35 -0.17 6.94
CA GLY A 526 10.78 0.09 6.93
C GLY A 526 11.54 -1.10 6.36
N HIS A 527 11.55 -1.24 5.04
CA HIS A 527 12.26 -2.30 4.34
C HIS A 527 13.57 -1.83 3.69
N ASN A 528 14.68 -2.53 3.96
CA ASN A 528 15.97 -2.36 3.30
C ASN A 528 16.52 -0.92 3.34
N GLN A 529 16.92 -0.44 4.53
CA GLN A 529 17.41 0.92 4.81
C GLN A 529 16.34 2.01 4.60
N ALA A 530 15.05 1.68 4.70
CA ALA A 530 13.94 2.62 4.59
C ALA A 530 13.35 2.96 5.95
N THR A 531 12.60 4.07 6.02
CA THR A 531 11.80 4.43 7.19
C THR A 531 10.32 4.22 6.89
N GLY A 532 9.65 3.40 7.69
CA GLY A 532 8.22 3.14 7.60
C GLY A 532 7.50 3.44 8.90
N SER A 533 6.44 4.26 8.83
CA SER A 533 5.59 4.57 9.98
C SER A 533 4.13 4.30 9.68
N PHE A 534 3.46 3.55 10.55
CA PHE A 534 2.03 3.28 10.45
C PHE A 534 1.33 3.58 11.78
N ARG A 535 0.38 4.51 11.77
CA ARG A 535 -0.49 4.82 12.91
C ARG A 535 -1.93 4.40 12.62
N GLN A 536 -2.41 3.38 13.32
CA GLN A 536 -3.78 2.88 13.22
C GLN A 536 -4.56 3.22 14.50
N SER A 537 -5.61 4.01 14.36
CA SER A 537 -6.53 4.42 15.44
C SER A 537 -7.98 3.96 15.24
N GLY A 538 -8.30 3.48 14.04
CA GLY A 538 -9.58 2.85 13.71
C GLY A 538 -9.45 1.92 12.51
N GLY A 539 -10.58 1.36 12.07
CA GLY A 539 -10.64 0.44 10.93
C GLY A 539 -10.01 -0.94 11.20
N THR A 540 -10.00 -1.77 10.17
CA THR A 540 -9.47 -3.15 10.23
C THR A 540 -8.31 -3.35 9.25
N VAL A 541 -7.25 -3.99 9.74
CA VAL A 541 -6.12 -4.47 8.93
C VAL A 541 -6.13 -5.99 8.92
N THR A 542 -6.16 -6.59 7.75
CA THR A 542 -6.04 -8.05 7.56
C THR A 542 -4.80 -8.36 6.74
N VAL A 543 -3.90 -9.17 7.29
CA VAL A 543 -2.70 -9.63 6.60
C VAL A 543 -2.68 -11.15 6.60
N THR A 544 -2.68 -11.77 5.42
CA THR A 544 -2.86 -13.23 5.29
C THR A 544 -1.63 -14.02 5.72
N ASN A 545 -0.44 -13.42 5.69
CA ASN A 545 0.80 -14.08 6.07
C ASN A 545 1.40 -13.40 7.31
N GLU A 546 2.35 -12.49 7.14
CA GLU A 546 3.19 -11.94 8.22
C GLU A 546 3.23 -10.42 8.18
N VAL A 547 3.42 -9.81 9.35
CA VAL A 547 3.71 -8.37 9.49
C VAL A 547 5.15 -8.20 9.92
N TYR A 548 5.92 -7.42 9.19
CA TYR A 548 7.30 -7.08 9.55
C TYR A 548 7.41 -5.61 9.92
N ILE A 549 7.99 -5.33 11.09
CA ILE A 549 8.21 -3.99 11.60
C ILE A 549 9.71 -3.78 11.76
N GLY A 550 10.31 -3.05 10.83
CA GLY A 550 11.75 -2.94 10.66
C GLY A 550 12.30 -4.22 10.05
N ASN A 551 12.62 -4.20 8.75
CA ASN A 551 13.06 -5.39 8.02
C ASN A 551 14.22 -5.07 7.08
N GLU A 552 15.39 -5.66 7.30
CA GLU A 552 16.57 -5.30 6.52
C GLU A 552 17.42 -6.49 6.07
N ASN A 553 18.44 -6.23 5.24
CA ASN A 553 19.59 -7.13 5.06
C ASN A 553 20.89 -6.50 5.61
N ASN A 554 20.85 -5.25 6.07
CA ASN A 554 21.98 -4.45 6.58
C ASN A 554 21.50 -3.64 7.81
N ALA A 555 22.21 -2.62 8.31
CA ALA A 555 21.74 -1.78 9.41
C ALA A 555 21.42 -0.34 8.96
N SER A 556 20.16 0.10 9.02
CA SER A 556 19.61 1.49 9.00
C SER A 556 18.06 1.55 8.79
N SER A 557 17.37 0.42 8.65
CA SER A 557 15.93 0.33 8.38
C SER A 557 15.14 0.47 9.67
N VAL A 558 14.15 1.35 9.64
CA VAL A 558 13.35 1.70 10.82
C VAL A 558 11.88 1.49 10.49
N GLY A 559 11.23 0.59 11.22
CA GLY A 559 9.79 0.39 11.16
C GLY A 559 9.13 0.75 12.47
N THR A 560 8.04 1.51 12.42
CA THR A 560 7.22 1.83 13.59
C THR A 560 5.76 1.59 13.29
N TYR A 561 5.12 0.72 14.07
CA TYR A 561 3.67 0.53 14.07
C TYR A 561 3.11 1.03 15.40
N THR A 562 2.14 1.94 15.38
CA THR A 562 1.32 2.27 16.55
C THR A 562 -0.14 1.87 16.34
N LEU A 563 -0.63 0.95 17.15
CA LEU A 563 -2.04 0.55 17.23
C LEU A 563 -2.68 1.22 18.46
N SER A 564 -3.85 1.83 18.30
CA SER A 564 -4.50 2.60 19.37
C SER A 564 -6.02 2.58 19.27
N ALA A 565 -6.68 3.09 20.31
CA ALA A 565 -8.14 3.23 20.40
C ALA A 565 -8.88 1.91 20.08
N SER A 566 -9.80 1.89 19.11
CA SER A 566 -10.61 0.70 18.79
C SER A 566 -10.16 -0.03 17.51
N ALA A 567 -8.93 0.24 17.06
CA ALA A 567 -8.37 -0.36 15.86
C ALA A 567 -8.22 -1.89 15.98
N ALA A 568 -8.33 -2.62 14.87
CA ALA A 568 -8.12 -4.06 14.84
C ALA A 568 -7.12 -4.48 13.76
N MET A 569 -6.23 -5.41 14.10
CA MET A 569 -5.31 -6.07 13.19
C MET A 569 -5.45 -7.60 13.32
N SER A 570 -5.65 -8.29 12.20
CA SER A 570 -5.65 -9.75 12.12
C SER A 570 -4.52 -10.23 11.22
N VAL A 571 -3.63 -11.04 11.76
CA VAL A 571 -2.45 -11.58 11.07
C VAL A 571 -2.60 -13.09 10.90
N GLY A 572 -2.26 -13.58 9.71
CA GLY A 572 -2.32 -14.99 9.32
C GLY A 572 -1.45 -15.86 10.20
N LYS A 573 -0.19 -15.45 10.34
CA LYS A 573 0.86 -16.13 11.08
C LYS A 573 1.39 -15.25 12.21
N GLU A 574 2.27 -14.31 11.90
CA GLU A 574 3.17 -13.74 12.90
C GLU A 574 3.44 -12.25 12.67
N VAL A 575 3.60 -11.52 13.78
CA VAL A 575 4.18 -10.17 13.77
C VAL A 575 5.64 -10.30 14.19
N ILE A 576 6.55 -9.92 13.29
CA ILE A 576 8.00 -9.95 13.53
C ILE A 576 8.51 -8.52 13.65
N VAL A 577 9.15 -8.20 14.77
CA VAL A 577 9.70 -6.88 15.08
C VAL A 577 11.22 -6.95 15.00
N GLY A 578 11.87 -5.97 14.35
CA GLY A 578 13.32 -5.96 14.22
C GLY A 578 13.86 -7.14 13.41
N ARG A 579 13.30 -7.36 12.23
CA ARG A 579 13.69 -8.48 11.36
C ARG A 579 15.02 -8.22 10.65
N ASP A 580 15.89 -9.23 10.63
CA ASP A 580 17.11 -9.29 9.79
C ASP A 580 18.01 -8.04 9.91
N ASN A 581 18.39 -7.65 11.15
CA ASN A 581 19.13 -6.43 11.52
C ASN A 581 18.34 -5.09 11.45
N GLY A 582 17.07 -5.11 11.05
CA GLY A 582 16.20 -3.94 11.11
C GLY A 582 15.91 -3.48 12.54
N THR A 583 15.56 -2.20 12.71
CA THR A 583 15.06 -1.64 13.98
C THR A 583 13.55 -1.54 13.93
N GLY A 584 12.87 -2.29 14.79
CA GLY A 584 11.41 -2.34 14.87
C GLY A 584 10.88 -1.82 16.19
N THR A 585 9.82 -1.02 16.12
CA THR A 585 9.06 -0.59 17.29
C THR A 585 7.58 -0.84 17.08
N PHE A 586 6.96 -1.65 17.94
CA PHE A 586 5.52 -1.88 17.94
C PHE A 586 4.87 -1.34 19.22
N ASN A 587 4.05 -0.31 19.09
CA ASN A 587 3.29 0.29 20.19
C ASN A 587 1.85 -0.22 20.18
N LEU A 588 1.44 -0.86 21.27
CA LEU A 588 0.08 -1.36 21.52
C LEU A 588 -0.63 -0.47 22.54
N ASP A 589 -0.94 0.76 22.12
CA ASP A 589 -1.61 1.81 22.91
C ASP A 589 -3.14 1.65 22.96
N GLY A 590 -3.65 0.48 22.57
CA GLY A 590 -5.07 0.16 22.44
C GLY A 590 -5.32 -0.82 21.29
N GLY A 591 -6.60 -1.01 20.96
CA GLY A 591 -7.03 -1.90 19.90
C GLY A 591 -6.80 -3.39 20.20
N THR A 592 -6.99 -4.22 19.16
CA THR A 592 -6.81 -5.67 19.24
C THR A 592 -5.91 -6.17 18.12
N VAL A 593 -4.90 -6.97 18.46
CA VAL A 593 -4.10 -7.77 17.53
C VAL A 593 -4.49 -9.23 17.67
N THR A 594 -5.02 -9.84 16.61
CA THR A 594 -5.23 -11.29 16.55
C THR A 594 -4.12 -11.91 15.71
N THR A 595 -3.26 -12.72 16.31
CA THR A 595 -2.07 -13.31 15.66
C THR A 595 -1.77 -14.69 16.25
N LYS A 596 -0.91 -15.49 15.59
CA LYS A 596 -0.38 -16.71 16.23
C LYS A 596 0.67 -16.37 17.27
N LYS A 597 1.55 -15.40 17.00
CA LYS A 597 2.55 -14.88 17.94
C LYS A 597 3.09 -13.52 17.54
N ILE A 598 3.82 -12.91 18.47
CA ILE A 598 4.73 -11.77 18.26
C ILE A 598 6.15 -12.23 18.58
N SER A 599 7.10 -11.98 17.68
CA SER A 599 8.51 -12.27 17.93
C SER A 599 9.44 -11.13 17.56
N GLY A 600 10.64 -11.15 18.13
CA GLY A 600 11.77 -10.39 17.61
C GLY A 600 12.61 -11.20 16.62
N GLY A 601 13.16 -10.52 15.63
CA GLY A 601 14.14 -11.08 14.70
C GLY A 601 15.59 -10.90 15.18
N ASN A 602 16.54 -11.00 14.25
CA ASN A 602 17.97 -10.78 14.55
C ASN A 602 18.38 -9.29 14.67
N GLY A 603 17.45 -8.36 14.44
CA GLY A 603 17.65 -6.92 14.61
C GLY A 603 17.16 -6.42 15.96
N SER A 604 16.92 -5.11 16.07
CA SER A 604 16.45 -4.53 17.33
C SER A 604 14.92 -4.56 17.43
N ALA A 605 14.40 -5.23 18.46
CA ALA A 605 12.98 -5.50 18.63
C ALA A 605 12.43 -4.90 19.93
N THR A 606 11.70 -3.78 19.80
CA THR A 606 10.98 -3.16 20.92
C THR A 606 9.47 -3.28 20.75
N VAL A 607 8.79 -3.79 21.78
CA VAL A 607 7.33 -3.81 21.87
C VAL A 607 6.89 -3.12 23.16
N ASN A 608 6.01 -2.14 23.03
CA ASN A 608 5.42 -1.40 24.14
C ASN A 608 3.96 -1.81 24.29
N PHE A 609 3.61 -2.39 25.44
CA PHE A 609 2.26 -2.82 25.79
C PHE A 609 1.61 -1.76 26.68
N ASN A 610 0.64 -1.05 26.14
CA ASN A 610 0.02 0.10 26.80
C ASN A 610 -1.51 0.08 26.64
N GLY A 611 -2.12 -1.07 26.94
CA GLY A 611 -3.58 -1.23 26.96
C GLY A 611 -4.20 -1.91 25.73
N GLY A 612 -3.40 -2.23 24.69
CA GLY A 612 -3.84 -3.06 23.57
C GLY A 612 -4.03 -4.54 23.95
N VAL A 613 -5.00 -5.20 23.31
CA VAL A 613 -5.29 -6.62 23.50
C VAL A 613 -4.55 -7.47 22.47
N LEU A 614 -3.70 -8.37 22.95
CA LEU A 614 -3.10 -9.43 22.16
C LEU A 614 -3.97 -10.68 22.26
N LYS A 615 -4.64 -11.04 21.17
CA LYS A 615 -5.59 -12.15 21.09
C LYS A 615 -4.99 -13.34 20.36
N ALA A 616 -5.03 -14.50 21.00
CA ALA A 616 -4.52 -15.74 20.43
C ALA A 616 -5.40 -16.27 19.30
N LYS A 617 -4.76 -16.88 18.30
CA LYS A 617 -5.41 -17.48 17.13
C LYS A 617 -5.34 -19.01 17.12
N VAL A 618 -4.36 -19.57 17.82
CA VAL A 618 -4.02 -21.00 17.90
C VAL A 618 -3.32 -21.26 19.22
N ASP A 619 -3.16 -22.54 19.60
CA ASP A 619 -2.22 -22.92 20.66
C ASP A 619 -0.78 -22.54 20.26
N GLU A 620 -0.07 -21.85 21.15
CA GLU A 620 1.28 -21.35 20.87
C GLU A 620 2.08 -21.15 22.17
N GLY A 621 3.03 -22.05 22.43
CA GLY A 621 3.86 -22.01 23.65
C GLY A 621 4.81 -20.82 23.71
N ASN A 622 5.13 -20.21 22.57
CA ASN A 622 5.98 -19.03 22.46
C ASN A 622 5.22 -17.84 21.85
N PHE A 623 4.10 -17.47 22.48
CA PHE A 623 3.18 -16.44 22.01
C PHE A 623 3.83 -15.05 21.93
N ILE A 624 4.78 -14.78 22.83
CA ILE A 624 5.69 -13.64 22.81
C ILE A 624 7.10 -14.19 23.01
N GLU A 625 8.04 -13.89 22.12
CA GLU A 625 9.42 -14.37 22.24
C GLU A 625 10.46 -13.45 21.56
N ASN A 626 11.73 -13.59 21.96
CA ASN A 626 12.89 -12.99 21.29
C ASN A 626 12.86 -11.45 21.14
N LEU A 627 12.16 -10.73 22.01
CA LEU A 627 12.17 -9.27 22.03
C LEU A 627 13.36 -8.76 22.87
N ASP A 628 14.06 -7.74 22.39
CA ASP A 628 15.06 -7.03 23.20
C ASP A 628 14.41 -6.30 24.37
N VAL A 629 13.27 -5.68 24.07
CA VAL A 629 12.48 -4.89 25.02
C VAL A 629 11.01 -5.26 24.87
N ALA A 630 10.46 -5.86 25.93
CA ALA A 630 9.03 -6.12 26.10
C ALA A 630 8.53 -5.26 27.27
N ASN A 631 8.22 -4.00 27.00
CA ASN A 631 7.89 -3.00 28.01
C ASN A 631 6.38 -2.97 28.27
N VAL A 632 6.00 -3.17 29.53
CA VAL A 632 4.64 -3.09 30.04
C VAL A 632 4.44 -1.72 30.65
N GLU A 633 3.82 -0.83 29.88
CA GLU A 633 3.53 0.55 30.28
C GLU A 633 2.25 0.64 31.12
N SER A 634 1.89 1.85 31.56
CA SER A 634 0.77 2.08 32.49
C SER A 634 -0.58 1.48 32.07
N GLY A 635 -0.86 1.36 30.76
CA GLY A 635 -2.07 0.71 30.25
C GLY A 635 -2.06 -0.83 30.37
N GLY A 636 -0.91 -1.43 30.64
CA GLY A 636 -0.71 -2.86 30.87
C GLY A 636 -0.63 -3.71 29.59
N LEU A 637 -0.17 -4.94 29.77
CA LEU A 637 -0.24 -6.01 28.78
C LEU A 637 -1.54 -6.77 28.96
N LYS A 638 -2.33 -6.90 27.89
CA LYS A 638 -3.58 -7.64 27.91
C LYS A 638 -3.50 -8.82 26.94
N ILE A 639 -3.70 -10.02 27.45
CA ILE A 639 -3.69 -11.26 26.66
C ILE A 639 -5.07 -11.90 26.73
N ASP A 640 -5.73 -12.04 25.59
CA ASP A 640 -6.94 -12.86 25.41
C ASP A 640 -6.53 -14.19 24.77
N SER A 641 -6.57 -15.26 25.57
CA SER A 641 -6.21 -16.59 25.06
C SER A 641 -7.25 -17.18 24.10
N ALA A 642 -8.44 -16.59 24.00
CA ALA A 642 -9.51 -17.01 23.07
C ALA A 642 -9.89 -18.51 23.13
N GLY A 643 -9.54 -19.21 24.21
CA GLY A 643 -9.76 -20.66 24.37
C GLY A 643 -8.53 -21.54 24.06
N PHE A 644 -7.43 -20.95 23.58
CA PHE A 644 -6.17 -21.62 23.28
C PHE A 644 -5.20 -21.61 24.46
N ASN A 645 -4.28 -22.57 24.49
CA ASN A 645 -3.16 -22.58 25.42
C ASN A 645 -1.98 -21.83 24.81
N VAL A 646 -1.59 -20.73 25.44
CA VAL A 646 -0.47 -19.89 25.01
C VAL A 646 0.58 -19.78 26.11
N GLY A 647 1.82 -19.52 25.74
CA GLY A 647 2.91 -19.35 26.70
C GLY A 647 3.90 -18.26 26.32
N THR A 648 4.74 -17.84 27.25
CA THR A 648 5.89 -17.00 26.96
C THR A 648 7.01 -17.17 27.99
N SER A 649 8.23 -17.29 27.48
CA SER A 649 9.47 -17.18 28.25
C SER A 649 10.08 -15.77 28.20
N GLN A 650 9.49 -14.86 27.41
CA GLN A 650 9.93 -13.47 27.29
C GLN A 650 9.91 -12.79 28.67
N VAL A 651 11.00 -12.12 29.02
CA VAL A 651 11.03 -11.28 30.21
C VAL A 651 10.22 -10.02 29.95
N LEU A 652 9.11 -9.89 30.68
CA LEU A 652 8.24 -8.71 30.66
C LEU A 652 8.68 -7.74 31.76
N THR A 653 8.95 -6.48 31.42
CA THR A 653 9.44 -5.44 32.36
C THR A 653 8.56 -4.20 32.28
N GLY A 654 8.65 -3.27 33.24
CA GLY A 654 7.94 -1.98 33.18
C GLY A 654 7.03 -1.72 34.37
N THR A 655 6.33 -0.59 34.37
CA THR A 655 5.51 -0.14 35.52
C THR A 655 4.07 -0.67 35.49
N GLY A 656 3.61 -1.20 34.36
CA GLY A 656 2.25 -1.69 34.17
C GLY A 656 2.00 -3.11 34.68
N GLY A 657 0.75 -3.54 34.57
CA GLY A 657 0.29 -4.87 34.98
C GLY A 657 -0.04 -5.81 33.81
N LEU A 658 -0.44 -7.02 34.14
CA LEU A 658 -0.87 -8.06 33.18
C LEU A 658 -2.36 -8.36 33.36
N GLU A 659 -3.13 -8.38 32.29
CA GLU A 659 -4.51 -8.86 32.27
C GLU A 659 -4.61 -10.12 31.40
N LYS A 660 -5.03 -11.23 32.01
CA LYS A 660 -5.31 -12.50 31.34
C LYS A 660 -6.81 -12.69 31.18
N SER A 661 -7.29 -12.84 29.95
CA SER A 661 -8.67 -13.16 29.60
C SER A 661 -8.74 -14.35 28.62
N GLY A 662 -9.94 -14.76 28.21
CA GLY A 662 -10.16 -15.96 27.39
C GLY A 662 -10.08 -17.27 28.18
N ALA A 663 -10.77 -18.31 27.70
CA ALA A 663 -10.97 -19.55 28.46
C ALA A 663 -9.72 -20.46 28.57
N GLY A 664 -8.74 -20.32 27.67
CA GLY A 664 -7.54 -21.16 27.64
C GLY A 664 -6.45 -20.72 28.63
N GLN A 665 -5.35 -21.46 28.71
CA GLN A 665 -4.23 -21.19 29.63
C GLN A 665 -3.24 -20.15 29.06
N LEU A 666 -2.66 -19.33 29.93
CA LEU A 666 -1.44 -18.55 29.66
C LEU A 666 -0.33 -19.04 30.58
N THR A 667 0.77 -19.54 30.05
CA THR A 667 1.95 -19.98 30.81
C THR A 667 3.03 -18.91 30.80
N LEU A 668 3.49 -18.47 31.97
CA LEU A 668 4.63 -17.56 32.13
C LEU A 668 5.82 -18.34 32.69
N SER A 669 6.89 -18.46 31.90
CA SER A 669 8.13 -19.13 32.32
C SER A 669 9.34 -18.20 32.43
N GLY A 670 9.22 -16.97 31.92
CA GLY A 670 10.24 -15.94 32.04
C GLY A 670 10.33 -15.35 33.47
N ALA A 671 11.50 -14.80 33.80
CA ALA A 671 11.73 -14.06 35.03
C ALA A 671 11.13 -12.63 34.93
N ASN A 672 9.80 -12.55 34.88
CA ASN A 672 9.07 -11.30 34.71
C ASN A 672 9.33 -10.29 35.85
N ALA A 673 9.43 -9.01 35.50
CA ALA A 673 9.77 -7.91 36.40
C ALA A 673 8.87 -6.66 36.19
N TYR A 674 7.66 -6.83 35.67
CA TYR A 674 6.67 -5.76 35.63
C TYR A 674 6.14 -5.46 37.05
N ALA A 675 5.85 -4.19 37.36
CA ALA A 675 5.51 -3.77 38.73
C ALA A 675 3.99 -3.71 39.03
N GLY A 676 3.16 -3.61 38.00
CA GLY A 676 1.72 -3.45 38.16
C GLY A 676 1.00 -4.75 38.50
N THR A 677 -0.28 -4.62 38.84
CA THR A 677 -1.14 -5.73 39.26
C THR A 677 -1.41 -6.73 38.13
N THR A 678 -1.36 -8.02 38.44
CA THR A 678 -1.80 -9.10 37.56
C THR A 678 -3.27 -9.43 37.82
N THR A 679 -4.09 -9.48 36.78
CA THR A 679 -5.52 -9.83 36.85
C THR A 679 -5.81 -11.03 35.97
N VAL A 680 -6.49 -12.04 36.53
CA VAL A 680 -7.00 -13.20 35.77
C VAL A 680 -8.51 -13.06 35.62
N ALA A 681 -8.98 -12.52 34.51
CA ALA A 681 -10.40 -12.35 34.23
C ALA A 681 -11.07 -13.66 33.77
N ALA A 682 -10.35 -14.52 33.06
CA ALA A 682 -10.84 -15.83 32.62
C ALA A 682 -9.70 -16.82 32.30
N GLY A 683 -10.02 -18.12 32.36
CA GLY A 683 -9.09 -19.21 32.10
C GLY A 683 -8.09 -19.43 33.24
N VAL A 684 -6.91 -19.95 32.89
CA VAL A 684 -5.82 -20.22 33.84
C VAL A 684 -4.60 -19.39 33.47
N LEU A 685 -3.97 -18.76 34.46
CA LEU A 685 -2.62 -18.24 34.39
C LEU A 685 -1.70 -19.21 35.11
N ARG A 686 -0.81 -19.88 34.38
CA ARG A 686 0.16 -20.83 34.88
C ARG A 686 1.53 -20.17 34.98
N ILE A 687 2.22 -20.37 36.09
CA ILE A 687 3.51 -19.76 36.39
C ILE A 687 4.53 -20.87 36.63
N GLU A 688 5.54 -20.94 35.76
CA GLU A 688 6.55 -21.99 35.72
C GLU A 688 7.93 -21.37 35.47
N LYS A 689 8.50 -20.67 36.45
CA LYS A 689 9.82 -20.04 36.29
C LYS A 689 10.96 -20.98 36.69
N ALA A 690 12.07 -20.91 35.96
CA ALA A 690 13.29 -21.63 36.34
C ALA A 690 13.74 -21.25 37.77
N GLY A 691 14.08 -22.24 38.58
CA GLY A 691 14.50 -22.04 39.98
C GLY A 691 13.35 -21.84 40.98
N LEU A 692 12.09 -21.79 40.54
CA LEU A 692 10.95 -21.96 41.44
C LEU A 692 10.69 -23.44 41.61
N ASN A 693 10.85 -23.96 42.83
CA ASN A 693 10.44 -25.33 43.17
C ASN A 693 8.91 -25.46 43.30
N ALA A 694 8.16 -24.74 42.46
CA ALA A 694 6.71 -24.76 42.46
C ALA A 694 6.16 -24.35 41.10
N ILE A 695 5.01 -24.93 40.76
CA ILE A 695 4.15 -24.49 39.68
C ILE A 695 2.94 -23.81 40.31
N ALA A 696 2.60 -22.60 39.86
CA ALA A 696 1.44 -21.89 40.38
C ALA A 696 0.38 -21.67 39.29
N ASP A 697 -0.81 -22.23 39.50
CA ASP A 697 -1.97 -22.05 38.63
C ASP A 697 -2.98 -21.12 39.29
N ALA A 698 -3.15 -19.93 38.71
CA ALA A 698 -4.12 -18.94 39.13
C ALA A 698 -5.34 -18.92 38.18
N THR A 699 -6.55 -18.97 38.76
CA THR A 699 -7.79 -18.61 38.07
C THR A 699 -8.30 -17.28 38.65
N ALA A 700 -9.49 -16.83 38.21
CA ALA A 700 -10.08 -15.60 38.70
C ALA A 700 -10.20 -15.50 40.23
N ASN A 701 -10.41 -16.62 40.94
CA ASN A 701 -10.62 -16.64 42.39
C ASN A 701 -9.84 -17.73 43.13
N THR A 702 -9.01 -18.52 42.44
CA THR A 702 -8.26 -19.63 43.06
C THR A 702 -6.78 -19.55 42.71
N LEU A 703 -5.94 -20.01 43.62
CA LEU A 703 -4.51 -20.20 43.39
C LEU A 703 -4.08 -21.55 43.94
N VAL A 704 -3.50 -22.39 43.10
CA VAL A 704 -2.91 -23.67 43.49
C VAL A 704 -1.39 -23.59 43.29
N ALA A 705 -0.61 -23.88 44.33
CA ALA A 705 0.84 -24.01 44.24
C ALA A 705 1.26 -25.48 44.44
N GLU A 706 1.84 -26.08 43.41
CA GLU A 706 2.30 -27.46 43.42
C GLU A 706 3.82 -27.52 43.53
N PHE A 707 4.33 -28.04 44.64
CA PHE A 707 5.76 -28.23 44.87
C PHE A 707 6.19 -29.61 44.36
N THR A 708 7.19 -29.66 43.48
CA THR A 708 7.70 -30.91 42.90
C THR A 708 8.57 -31.73 43.85
N ALA A 709 9.09 -31.07 44.90
CA ALA A 709 9.81 -31.67 46.01
C ALA A 709 9.56 -30.81 47.27
N GLN A 710 9.72 -31.41 48.45
CA GLN A 710 9.48 -30.73 49.72
C GLN A 710 10.27 -29.41 49.81
N PRO A 711 9.60 -28.24 49.87
CA PRO A 711 10.27 -26.95 49.93
C PRO A 711 10.96 -26.72 51.28
N VAL A 712 12.06 -25.97 51.30
CA VAL A 712 12.65 -25.44 52.55
C VAL A 712 11.74 -24.31 53.11
N PRO A 713 11.63 -24.09 54.43
CA PRO A 713 10.94 -22.92 54.95
C PRO A 713 11.41 -21.62 54.30
N GLY A 714 10.47 -20.79 53.84
CA GLY A 714 10.83 -19.56 53.13
C GLY A 714 9.71 -18.90 52.35
N VAL A 715 10.06 -17.82 51.65
CA VAL A 715 9.15 -17.01 50.84
C VAL A 715 9.44 -17.21 49.36
N TYR A 716 8.42 -17.62 48.61
CA TYR A 716 8.48 -17.97 47.20
C TYR A 716 7.67 -16.98 46.37
N PRO A 717 8.30 -15.97 45.74
CA PRO A 717 7.60 -15.03 44.86
C PRO A 717 7.20 -15.73 43.56
N ILE A 718 5.90 -15.76 43.27
CA ILE A 718 5.37 -16.35 42.04
C ILE A 718 5.16 -15.30 40.94
N LEU A 719 4.86 -14.04 41.30
CA LEU A 719 4.76 -12.91 40.37
C LEU A 719 5.51 -11.69 40.93
N PRO A 720 5.96 -10.75 40.07
CA PRO A 720 6.68 -9.55 40.51
C PRO A 720 5.79 -8.49 41.19
N GLY A 721 4.48 -8.46 40.87
CA GLY A 721 3.51 -7.53 41.43
C GLY A 721 2.28 -8.23 42.04
N PRO A 722 1.32 -7.48 42.61
CA PRO A 722 0.15 -8.05 43.27
C PRO A 722 -0.74 -8.87 42.34
N LEU A 723 -1.36 -9.94 42.83
CA LEU A 723 -2.40 -10.68 42.12
C LEU A 723 -3.77 -10.15 42.56
N ALA A 724 -4.57 -9.67 41.59
CA ALA A 724 -5.90 -9.13 41.83
C ALA A 724 -6.91 -10.21 42.24
N GLY A 725 -7.95 -9.79 42.96
CA GLY A 725 -8.98 -10.67 43.50
C GLY A 725 -8.59 -11.22 44.88
N ALA A 726 -9.55 -11.80 45.61
CA ALA A 726 -9.27 -12.59 46.81
C ALA A 726 -9.14 -14.05 46.37
N GLN A 727 -7.97 -14.66 46.59
CA GLN A 727 -7.71 -16.01 46.12
C GLN A 727 -8.01 -17.01 47.22
N THR A 728 -8.80 -18.04 46.89
CA THR A 728 -8.80 -19.29 47.64
C THR A 728 -7.49 -20.02 47.33
N PHE A 729 -6.59 -20.12 48.31
CA PHE A 729 -5.25 -20.69 48.15
C PHE A 729 -5.17 -22.14 48.65
N SER A 730 -4.48 -22.99 47.90
CA SER A 730 -4.09 -24.34 48.32
C SER A 730 -2.69 -24.67 47.83
N ALA A 731 -1.96 -25.51 48.58
CA ALA A 731 -0.65 -26.01 48.19
C ALA A 731 -0.59 -27.54 48.26
N THR A 732 0.19 -28.16 47.37
CA THR A 732 0.45 -29.60 47.33
C THR A 732 1.96 -29.87 47.28
N GLY A 733 2.39 -31.09 47.63
CA GLY A 733 3.82 -31.44 47.71
C GLY A 733 4.53 -30.91 48.96
N LEU A 734 3.77 -30.66 50.03
CA LEU A 734 4.25 -30.25 51.36
C LEU A 734 4.43 -31.47 52.28
N GLY A 735 5.31 -31.35 53.27
CA GLY A 735 5.62 -32.39 54.25
C GLY A 735 4.54 -32.42 55.32
N ALA A 736 4.48 -33.50 56.10
CA ALA A 736 3.49 -33.60 57.17
C ALA A 736 3.59 -32.44 58.17
N ASN A 737 4.80 -31.90 58.38
CA ASN A 737 5.07 -30.78 59.27
C ASN A 737 5.03 -29.40 58.61
N GLN A 738 4.71 -29.33 57.31
CA GLN A 738 4.76 -28.09 56.55
C GLN A 738 3.40 -27.47 56.31
N SER A 739 3.37 -26.13 56.27
CA SER A 739 2.19 -25.37 55.87
C SER A 739 2.57 -24.22 54.95
N ALA A 740 1.66 -23.84 54.06
CA ALA A 740 1.85 -22.72 53.14
C ALA A 740 0.73 -21.69 53.26
N THR A 741 1.06 -20.42 53.11
CA THR A 741 0.11 -19.31 53.02
C THR A 741 0.42 -18.43 51.81
N PHE A 742 -0.58 -17.77 51.23
CA PHE A 742 -0.40 -16.87 50.10
C PHE A 742 -0.73 -15.41 50.48
N SER A 743 0.08 -14.48 49.98
CA SER A 743 -0.16 -13.04 50.08
C SER A 743 -0.43 -12.44 48.70
N ASN A 744 -1.63 -11.92 48.50
CA ASN A 744 -2.04 -11.27 47.25
C ASN A 744 -1.27 -9.98 46.97
N ALA A 745 -0.93 -9.22 48.03
CA ALA A 745 -0.25 -7.93 47.91
C ALA A 745 1.18 -8.07 47.36
N THR A 746 1.84 -9.18 47.65
CA THR A 746 3.23 -9.44 47.25
C THR A 746 3.35 -10.58 46.26
N SER A 747 2.26 -11.30 45.97
CA SER A 747 2.25 -12.53 45.16
C SER A 747 3.31 -13.53 45.61
N THR A 748 3.38 -13.79 46.91
CA THR A 748 4.34 -14.70 47.53
C THR A 748 3.63 -15.84 48.25
N VAL A 749 4.13 -17.06 48.06
CA VAL A 749 3.78 -18.21 48.90
C VAL A 749 4.82 -18.32 50.02
N THR A 750 4.38 -18.29 51.28
CA THR A 750 5.26 -18.48 52.44
C THR A 750 5.06 -19.88 52.98
N VAL A 751 6.13 -20.68 52.98
CA VAL A 751 6.16 -22.02 53.57
C VAL A 751 6.81 -21.96 54.95
N THR A 752 6.20 -22.64 55.93
CA THR A 752 6.73 -22.82 57.28
C THR A 752 6.76 -24.30 57.67
N GLY A 753 7.64 -24.68 58.59
CA GLY A 753 7.86 -26.06 59.01
C GLY A 753 8.93 -26.77 58.19
N GLU A 754 9.81 -27.52 58.86
CA GLU A 754 10.91 -28.23 58.20
C GLU A 754 10.40 -29.40 57.32
N PRO A 755 11.12 -29.77 56.24
CA PRO A 755 10.81 -30.98 55.47
C PRO A 755 10.83 -32.22 56.36
N ASP A 756 10.10 -33.27 55.97
CA ASP A 756 10.14 -34.54 56.69
C ASP A 756 11.57 -35.14 56.60
N SER A 757 12.25 -35.26 57.75
CA SER A 757 13.65 -35.75 57.83
C SER A 757 13.70 -37.28 57.98
N ASP A 758 14.55 -37.96 57.22
CA ASP A 758 14.90 -39.38 57.44
C ASP A 758 15.69 -39.51 58.76
N PRO A 759 15.17 -40.25 59.78
CA PRO A 759 15.83 -40.35 61.08
C PRO A 759 17.21 -41.02 61.04
N PHE A 760 17.44 -42.00 60.14
CA PHE A 760 18.75 -42.64 59.99
C PHE A 760 19.77 -41.67 59.40
N MET A 761 19.38 -40.93 58.35
CA MET A 761 20.26 -39.93 57.74
C MET A 761 20.56 -38.78 58.71
N THR A 762 19.56 -38.37 59.50
CA THR A 762 19.75 -37.36 60.56
C THR A 762 20.74 -37.86 61.62
N TRP A 763 20.65 -39.13 62.02
CA TRP A 763 21.56 -39.73 62.98
C TRP A 763 23.00 -39.83 62.44
N ILE A 764 23.20 -40.39 61.24
CA ILE A 764 24.54 -40.61 60.67
C ILE A 764 25.24 -39.29 60.28
N ASP A 765 24.49 -38.25 59.89
CA ASP A 765 25.06 -36.94 59.56
C ASP A 765 25.33 -36.06 60.79
N ASN A 766 24.62 -36.26 61.90
CA ASN A 766 24.88 -35.55 63.15
C ASN A 766 25.80 -36.33 64.10
N PHE A 767 26.19 -37.55 63.73
CA PHE A 767 27.14 -38.37 64.47
C PHE A 767 28.45 -37.61 64.75
N THR A 768 29.02 -37.70 65.95
CA THR A 768 30.28 -37.02 66.29
C THR A 768 31.31 -38.02 66.85
N PRO A 769 32.52 -38.15 66.25
CA PRO A 769 33.07 -37.31 65.18
C PRO A 769 32.67 -37.79 63.76
N ASN A 770 31.74 -37.10 63.09
CA ASN A 770 31.42 -37.31 61.67
C ASN A 770 32.66 -37.22 60.77
N ALA A 771 33.68 -36.47 61.19
CA ALA A 771 34.93 -36.28 60.44
C ALA A 771 35.70 -37.60 60.17
N LEU A 772 35.34 -38.69 60.85
CA LEU A 772 35.92 -40.01 60.65
C LEU A 772 35.10 -40.90 59.69
N LEU A 773 34.00 -40.39 59.12
CA LEU A 773 33.24 -41.00 58.02
C LEU A 773 33.58 -40.24 56.72
N PRO A 774 34.63 -40.68 55.98
CA PRO A 774 35.31 -39.84 54.99
C PRO A 774 34.52 -39.62 53.69
N ASP A 775 33.49 -40.41 53.43
CA ASP A 775 32.72 -40.35 52.19
C ASP A 775 31.26 -40.81 52.35
N ALA A 776 30.44 -40.58 51.32
CA ALA A 776 29.04 -40.99 51.32
C ALA A 776 28.85 -42.52 51.36
N ALA A 777 29.84 -43.32 50.96
CA ALA A 777 29.76 -44.77 51.00
C ALA A 777 29.88 -45.30 52.44
N SER A 778 30.73 -44.68 53.26
CA SER A 778 30.89 -44.99 54.69
C SER A 778 29.65 -44.67 55.52
N LYS A 779 28.72 -43.87 55.00
CA LYS A 779 27.46 -43.50 55.65
C LYS A 779 26.27 -44.38 55.24
N LEU A 780 26.48 -45.31 54.31
CA LEU A 780 25.40 -46.18 53.86
C LEU A 780 24.91 -47.09 55.00
N PRO A 781 23.63 -47.50 54.99
CA PRO A 781 23.06 -48.39 56.01
C PRO A 781 23.82 -49.70 56.22
N GLY A 782 24.34 -50.27 55.13
CA GLY A 782 25.10 -51.52 55.14
C GLY A 782 26.61 -51.34 55.24
N ALA A 783 27.12 -50.12 55.40
CA ALA A 783 28.54 -49.88 55.61
C ALA A 783 28.94 -50.26 57.05
N ASP A 784 30.21 -50.62 57.21
CA ASP A 784 30.86 -50.97 58.47
C ASP A 784 32.26 -50.30 58.44
N PRO A 785 32.33 -48.99 58.75
CA PRO A 785 33.56 -48.20 58.56
C PRO A 785 34.69 -48.58 59.52
N ASP A 786 34.37 -49.09 60.71
CA ASP A 786 35.35 -49.54 61.68
C ASP A 786 35.69 -51.04 61.60
N SER A 787 34.98 -51.77 60.72
CA SER A 787 35.22 -53.18 60.38
C SER A 787 35.05 -54.12 61.58
N ASP A 788 34.15 -53.83 62.49
CA ASP A 788 33.86 -54.66 63.66
C ASP A 788 32.79 -55.74 63.42
N GLY A 789 32.17 -55.71 62.24
CA GLY A 789 31.13 -56.61 61.78
C GLY A 789 29.70 -56.12 62.02
N ILE A 790 29.52 -54.90 62.55
CA ILE A 790 28.22 -54.28 62.82
C ILE A 790 28.00 -53.16 61.81
N THR A 791 26.92 -53.24 61.03
CA THR A 791 26.63 -52.21 60.03
C THR A 791 26.05 -50.96 60.67
N ASN A 792 26.23 -49.79 60.04
CA ASN A 792 25.65 -48.52 60.49
C ASN A 792 24.14 -48.61 60.84
N LEU A 793 23.34 -49.36 60.07
CA LEU A 793 21.92 -49.56 60.38
C LEU A 793 21.70 -50.35 61.67
N MET A 794 22.55 -51.34 61.94
CA MET A 794 22.48 -52.11 63.18
C MET A 794 22.95 -51.25 64.37
N GLU A 795 23.97 -50.42 64.17
CA GLU A 795 24.41 -49.45 65.17
C GLU A 795 23.36 -48.37 65.44
N PHE A 796 22.67 -47.88 64.42
CA PHE A 796 21.56 -46.95 64.57
C PHE A 796 20.50 -47.52 65.51
N VAL A 797 20.15 -48.80 65.33
CA VAL A 797 19.19 -49.48 66.21
C VAL A 797 19.76 -49.75 67.59
N LEU A 798 21.00 -50.22 67.71
CA LEU A 798 21.57 -50.69 68.98
C LEU A 798 22.24 -49.59 69.81
N GLY A 799 22.30 -48.35 69.33
CA GLY A 799 22.98 -47.24 69.98
C GLY A 799 24.51 -47.30 69.84
N GLY A 800 24.99 -47.80 68.70
CA GLY A 800 26.41 -47.90 68.33
C GLY A 800 27.05 -46.59 67.88
N ILE A 801 28.34 -46.67 67.55
CA ILE A 801 29.20 -45.55 67.20
C ILE A 801 29.99 -45.96 65.94
N PRO A 802 29.59 -45.52 64.73
CA PRO A 802 30.08 -46.01 63.42
C PRO A 802 31.57 -45.99 63.09
N VAL A 803 32.38 -45.47 63.99
CA VAL A 803 33.83 -45.31 63.82
C VAL A 803 34.60 -45.89 65.01
N VAL A 804 33.91 -46.56 65.94
CA VAL A 804 34.48 -47.12 67.16
C VAL A 804 34.09 -48.59 67.23
N SER A 805 35.03 -49.42 66.79
CA SER A 805 34.93 -50.87 66.86
C SER A 805 34.55 -51.31 68.28
N SER A 806 33.32 -51.82 68.44
CA SER A 806 32.77 -52.20 69.74
C SER A 806 31.64 -53.23 69.62
N GLN A 807 31.91 -54.45 70.08
CA GLN A 807 30.90 -55.50 70.20
C GLN A 807 30.03 -55.37 71.46
N SER A 808 30.21 -54.32 72.29
CA SER A 808 29.47 -54.17 73.55
C SER A 808 27.98 -53.90 73.39
N ILE A 809 27.57 -53.43 72.20
CA ILE A 809 26.17 -53.11 71.85
C ILE A 809 25.41 -54.34 71.33
N LEU A 810 26.10 -55.46 71.09
CA LEU A 810 25.45 -56.66 70.55
C LEU A 810 24.41 -57.22 71.52
N PRO A 811 23.31 -57.78 71.00
CA PRO A 811 22.31 -58.43 71.83
C PRO A 811 22.90 -59.52 72.71
N THR A 812 22.45 -59.58 73.97
CA THR A 812 22.88 -60.62 74.92
C THR A 812 21.92 -61.79 74.90
N LEU A 813 22.47 -63.00 74.81
CA LEU A 813 21.69 -64.23 74.79
C LEU A 813 21.67 -64.86 76.19
N ALA A 814 20.49 -65.12 76.71
CA ALA A 814 20.27 -65.75 78.00
C ALA A 814 19.31 -66.95 77.90
N THR A 815 19.44 -67.90 78.81
CA THR A 815 18.38 -68.91 79.04
C THR A 815 17.55 -68.46 80.24
N VAL A 816 16.25 -68.28 80.05
CA VAL A 816 15.31 -67.94 81.12
C VAL A 816 14.23 -69.02 81.15
N GLY A 817 14.26 -69.87 82.18
CA GLY A 817 13.37 -71.03 82.26
C GLY A 817 13.56 -72.00 81.09
N SER A 818 12.48 -72.31 80.38
CA SER A 818 12.46 -73.18 79.19
C SER A 818 12.79 -72.46 77.88
N ASP A 819 13.09 -71.16 77.93
CA ASP A 819 13.20 -70.33 76.74
C ASP A 819 14.61 -69.79 76.54
N LEU A 820 14.95 -69.56 75.28
CA LEU A 820 16.13 -68.82 74.86
C LEU A 820 15.70 -67.38 74.59
N VAL A 821 16.30 -66.43 75.31
CA VAL A 821 15.92 -65.02 75.28
C VAL A 821 17.10 -64.20 74.78
N LEU A 822 16.87 -63.40 73.75
CA LEU A 822 17.82 -62.42 73.23
C LEU A 822 17.38 -61.03 73.71
N ASN A 823 18.18 -60.39 74.57
CA ASN A 823 17.93 -59.04 75.07
C ASN A 823 18.79 -58.04 74.29
N TYR A 824 18.22 -56.91 73.88
CA TYR A 824 18.96 -55.82 73.26
C TYR A 824 18.35 -54.48 73.62
N THR A 825 19.18 -53.44 73.54
CA THR A 825 18.73 -52.06 73.70
C THR A 825 18.46 -51.47 72.32
N ARG A 826 17.33 -50.79 72.15
CA ARG A 826 16.91 -50.14 70.91
C ARG A 826 16.93 -48.63 71.10
N SER A 827 17.62 -47.87 70.24
CA SER A 827 17.52 -46.41 70.24
C SER A 827 16.10 -45.97 69.90
N ASP A 828 15.60 -44.93 70.59
CA ASP A 828 14.23 -44.44 70.42
C ASP A 828 14.02 -43.91 68.99
N GLU A 829 15.03 -43.24 68.43
CA GLU A 829 15.01 -42.69 67.08
C GLU A 829 14.89 -43.77 65.99
N SER A 830 15.32 -45.00 66.28
CA SER A 830 15.22 -46.12 65.33
C SER A 830 13.85 -46.82 65.34
N ALA A 831 13.02 -46.58 66.36
CA ALA A 831 11.79 -47.33 66.59
C ALA A 831 10.77 -47.18 65.45
N SER A 832 10.62 -45.96 64.94
CA SER A 832 9.75 -45.66 63.78
C SER A 832 10.48 -45.71 62.44
N ALA A 833 11.81 -45.74 62.45
CA ALA A 833 12.66 -45.67 61.26
C ALA A 833 13.11 -47.05 60.75
N THR A 834 12.94 -48.11 61.55
CA THR A 834 13.40 -49.46 61.23
C THR A 834 12.36 -50.52 61.57
N THR A 835 12.40 -51.65 60.87
CA THR A 835 11.68 -52.87 61.25
C THR A 835 12.65 -53.85 61.90
N GLN A 836 12.34 -54.26 63.13
CA GLN A 836 13.14 -55.21 63.90
C GLN A 836 12.42 -56.56 63.98
N LEU A 837 13.09 -57.59 63.50
CA LEU A 837 12.57 -58.95 63.45
C LEU A 837 13.51 -59.85 64.24
N GLY A 838 13.00 -60.41 65.33
CA GLY A 838 13.63 -61.57 65.93
C GLY A 838 13.48 -62.74 64.97
N GLN A 839 14.53 -63.53 64.80
CA GLN A 839 14.47 -64.73 63.99
C GLN A 839 15.17 -65.87 64.70
N TRP A 840 14.65 -67.08 64.52
CA TRP A 840 15.33 -68.28 64.97
C TRP A 840 15.44 -69.33 63.87
N SER A 841 16.47 -70.17 63.99
CA SER A 841 16.77 -71.23 63.04
C SER A 841 17.35 -72.42 63.79
N THR A 842 17.25 -73.61 63.21
CA THR A 842 17.94 -74.82 63.68
C THR A 842 19.05 -75.26 62.74
N ASP A 843 19.17 -74.65 61.55
CA ASP A 843 20.09 -75.01 60.48
C ASP A 843 20.87 -73.83 59.89
N LEU A 844 20.71 -72.62 60.45
CA LEU A 844 21.27 -71.33 59.99
C LEU A 844 20.84 -70.90 58.58
N THR A 845 19.99 -71.69 57.91
CA THR A 845 19.58 -71.47 56.52
C THR A 845 18.12 -71.01 56.46
N ASN A 846 17.23 -71.70 57.17
CA ASN A 846 15.81 -71.40 57.26
C ASN A 846 15.52 -70.65 58.58
N TRP A 847 14.97 -69.43 58.46
CA TRP A 847 14.74 -68.54 59.58
C TRP A 847 13.25 -68.29 59.80
N ASN A 848 12.77 -68.58 61.01
CA ASN A 848 11.39 -68.34 61.44
C ASN A 848 11.32 -67.01 62.19
N GLY A 849 10.35 -66.16 61.85
CA GLY A 849 10.16 -64.86 62.48
C GLY A 849 9.52 -64.94 63.87
N VAL A 850 9.98 -64.07 64.77
CA VAL A 850 9.45 -63.84 66.12
C VAL A 850 9.48 -62.34 66.37
N THR A 851 8.34 -61.77 66.74
CA THR A 851 8.22 -60.35 67.03
C THR A 851 8.97 -60.02 68.33
N PRO A 852 9.96 -59.09 68.31
CA PRO A 852 10.55 -58.58 69.54
C PRO A 852 9.49 -57.92 70.42
N VAL A 853 9.61 -58.10 71.74
CA VAL A 853 8.71 -57.56 72.75
C VAL A 853 9.43 -56.43 73.49
N LEU A 854 8.77 -55.27 73.56
CA LEU A 854 9.18 -54.16 74.40
C LEU A 854 9.00 -54.53 75.87
N VAL A 855 10.09 -54.52 76.63
CA VAL A 855 10.07 -54.85 78.07
C VAL A 855 9.92 -53.59 78.90
N ASN A 856 10.61 -52.52 78.51
CA ASN A 856 10.53 -51.24 79.19
C ASN A 856 10.66 -50.09 78.17
N GLU A 857 9.67 -49.20 78.16
CA GLU A 857 9.69 -47.95 77.40
C GLU A 857 10.32 -46.88 78.29
N ASN A 858 11.37 -46.22 77.79
CA ASN A 858 12.16 -45.26 78.56
C ASN A 858 12.02 -43.81 78.05
N GLY A 859 10.92 -43.47 77.38
CA GLY A 859 10.74 -42.21 76.67
C GLY A 859 11.85 -41.96 75.65
N ALA A 860 12.44 -40.76 75.64
CA ALA A 860 13.51 -40.39 74.69
C ALA A 860 14.87 -41.05 74.96
N SER A 861 14.93 -42.11 75.78
CA SER A 861 16.14 -42.89 76.05
C SER A 861 15.98 -44.29 75.45
N PRO A 862 17.08 -45.00 75.15
CA PRO A 862 16.99 -46.31 74.52
C PRO A 862 16.10 -47.31 75.30
N ASP A 863 15.26 -48.01 74.54
CA ASP A 863 14.28 -48.99 75.01
C ASP A 863 14.91 -50.38 75.25
N GLU A 864 14.39 -51.12 76.22
CA GLU A 864 14.78 -52.52 76.42
C GLU A 864 13.85 -53.47 75.65
N MET A 865 14.43 -54.26 74.74
CA MET A 865 13.73 -55.17 73.86
C MET A 865 14.16 -56.62 74.12
N THR A 866 13.23 -57.56 73.97
CA THR A 866 13.51 -58.99 74.12
C THR A 866 12.90 -59.84 73.01
N ILE A 867 13.60 -60.88 72.61
CA ILE A 867 13.08 -61.91 71.69
C ILE A 867 13.16 -63.24 72.42
N THR A 868 12.00 -63.84 72.68
CA THR A 868 11.90 -65.11 73.41
C THR A 868 11.52 -66.23 72.46
N VAL A 869 12.30 -67.31 72.45
CA VAL A 869 12.07 -68.50 71.63
C VAL A 869 12.11 -69.73 72.54
N PRO A 870 11.04 -70.55 72.57
CA PRO A 870 11.04 -71.78 73.36
C PRO A 870 12.13 -72.75 72.92
N LYS A 871 12.87 -73.32 73.89
CA LYS A 871 13.87 -74.37 73.58
C LYS A 871 13.27 -75.66 73.06
N SER A 872 11.96 -75.86 73.23
CA SER A 872 11.23 -76.96 72.58
C SER A 872 11.33 -76.94 71.06
N ASN A 873 11.72 -75.80 70.47
CA ASN A 873 11.97 -75.67 69.03
C ASN A 873 13.37 -76.16 68.61
N GLU A 874 14.24 -76.54 69.55
CA GLU A 874 15.57 -77.09 69.27
C GLU A 874 15.48 -78.39 68.47
N VAL A 875 16.35 -78.53 67.48
CA VAL A 875 16.54 -79.80 66.74
C VAL A 875 17.97 -80.25 66.98
N ASN A 876 18.15 -81.47 67.48
CA ASN A 876 19.45 -82.04 67.85
C ASN A 876 20.25 -81.16 68.84
N GLY A 877 19.56 -80.52 69.79
CA GLY A 877 20.15 -79.64 70.81
C GLY A 877 20.73 -78.34 70.26
N LYS A 878 20.28 -77.91 69.07
CA LYS A 878 20.70 -76.67 68.43
C LYS A 878 19.50 -75.79 68.10
N ILE A 879 19.60 -74.53 68.49
CA ILE A 879 18.75 -73.44 68.05
C ILE A 879 19.60 -72.16 68.02
N PHE A 880 19.40 -71.34 67.01
CA PHE A 880 20.12 -70.08 66.78
C PHE A 880 19.11 -68.96 66.77
N LEU A 881 19.41 -67.85 67.44
CA LEU A 881 18.61 -66.64 67.42
C LEU A 881 19.43 -65.51 66.79
N ARG A 882 18.76 -64.64 66.03
CA ARG A 882 19.34 -63.38 65.55
C ARG A 882 18.31 -62.27 65.61
N LEU A 883 18.82 -61.04 65.69
CA LEU A 883 18.07 -59.84 65.38
C LEU A 883 18.33 -59.48 63.92
N LYS A 884 17.27 -59.26 63.14
CA LYS A 884 17.35 -58.71 61.79
C LYS A 884 16.73 -57.31 61.82
N VAL A 885 17.45 -56.33 61.30
CA VAL A 885 16.99 -54.94 61.15
C VAL A 885 16.87 -54.65 59.66
N GLU A 886 15.76 -54.04 59.27
CA GLU A 886 15.51 -53.55 57.91
C GLU A 886 15.06 -52.10 57.97
N MET A 887 15.43 -51.31 56.95
CA MET A 887 14.78 -50.02 56.71
C MET A 887 13.62 -50.17 55.71
N PRO A 888 12.56 -49.36 55.83
CA PRO A 888 11.37 -49.42 54.98
C PRO A 888 11.63 -49.31 53.47
#